data_AF-A0A0K6FN87-F1
#
_entry.id   AF-A0A0K6FN87-F1
#
_cell.length_a   1.000
_cell.length_b   1.000
_cell.length_c   1.000
_cell.angle_alpha   90.00
_cell.angle_beta   90.00
_cell.angle_gamma   90.00
#
_symmetry.space_group_name_H-M   'P 1'
#
loop_
_entity.id
_entity.type
_entity.pdbx_description
1 polymer ?
#
loop_
_entity_poly.entity_id
_entity_poly.type
_entity_poly.pdbx_seq_one_letter_code
_entity_poly.pdbx_strand_id
1 'polypeptide(L)'
;MVQSPGAILACTLLAIVPTLVSAQTGLRGLHNLAKAKGRYFGTATDQLWTSTDSAYLALTGNSSEFGVNTPGNQQKWDATEGSQNVFSFTSADYQVAWGKNHSQALRGHTLVWHSQLPSWVSSGGFDNATLISVMENHISNVAGQDVVNEAFEENGTYRNSVFYNTIGPAYIPIALCAARAADPSAKLYLNDYNTDWTGSKSDAYYDLAKSLLAQGVPLDGIGFQGHLTVNGFERTVQENFQRFADLGLEIAITELDIRMTLPATDALLQAQAENYAYIIKSCFAIPKCVGITTWDTSDDLHTLLPIFDYMIFSNKKLALSVLAAAAIQVQGVAVWGQCGGLTWTGGTTCDSGSYCQYQNDYYSQCVPGTSTATGATSASTTTSSAATPTATGLRGLHALAKAKGRYFGTATDQLWTNTDSTYLAITGNPNEFGVNTPGNQLKWDATEKSRNVFTYTNGDYQVSWAKNHSQVSRAHTLVWHSQLPSWVSSGGFDNATLISIMQNHIANVAGHYKGKVYAWDVVNEMFNDDGTWRTSVFYTTIGPYYIDIALRAARAADPTAKLYLNDYNTDWTGSKSDAMYNLAKDLLARGVPLDGIGFQAHLIVNSFSRTFQANYQRFADLGLDVAITELDIRYTLPQTDALVTAQAENYKYVVNACLAVSHCVGITVWDTSDDYSWIPSVFPGEGNALLFDSNKQPKPAYYSVADALAAATVQGAWSP
;
A
#
# COMPACT_ATOMS: atom_id res chain seq x y z
N MET A 1 10.01 -62.82 -45.80
CA MET A 1 11.17 -63.30 -45.01
C MET A 1 11.13 -62.51 -43.71
N VAL A 2 10.57 -63.00 -42.59
CA VAL A 2 11.12 -64.02 -41.65
C VAL A 2 12.50 -63.54 -41.18
N GLN A 3 12.83 -63.20 -39.93
CA GLN A 3 12.37 -63.67 -38.60
C GLN A 3 12.93 -62.73 -37.49
N SER A 4 12.20 -62.59 -36.37
CA SER A 4 12.74 -62.20 -35.05
C SER A 4 13.39 -63.40 -34.34
N PRO A 5 14.28 -63.23 -33.34
CA PRO A 5 13.90 -63.12 -31.89
C PRO A 5 14.83 -62.13 -31.14
N GLY A 6 14.70 -61.71 -29.87
CA GLY A 6 14.01 -62.19 -28.68
C GLY A 6 15.01 -62.23 -27.49
N ALA A 7 14.84 -61.29 -26.53
CA ALA A 7 15.05 -61.41 -25.07
C ALA A 7 16.44 -61.60 -24.40
N ILE A 8 16.44 -61.24 -23.09
CA ILE A 8 17.40 -61.47 -21.96
C ILE A 8 18.25 -60.23 -21.64
N LEU A 9 17.98 -59.35 -20.65
CA LEU A 9 17.58 -59.45 -19.22
C LEU A 9 18.75 -59.77 -18.25
N ALA A 10 19.01 -58.79 -17.37
CA ALA A 10 19.32 -58.91 -15.93
C ALA A 10 20.78 -58.77 -15.39
N CYS A 11 20.83 -57.96 -14.30
CA CYS A 11 21.72 -57.97 -13.12
C CYS A 11 23.13 -57.35 -13.25
N THR A 12 23.65 -56.50 -12.35
CA THR A 12 23.38 -56.16 -10.92
C THR A 12 24.11 -54.81 -10.62
N LEU A 13 23.51 -53.72 -10.11
CA LEU A 13 23.14 -53.35 -8.73
C LEU A 13 24.31 -52.99 -7.77
N LEU A 14 24.47 -51.68 -7.48
CA LEU A 14 24.89 -51.02 -6.21
C LEU A 14 24.92 -49.49 -6.46
N ALA A 15 23.83 -48.76 -6.20
CA ALA A 15 23.49 -48.05 -4.96
C ALA A 15 24.24 -46.71 -4.77
N ILE A 16 23.50 -45.58 -4.86
CA ILE A 16 23.29 -44.52 -3.85
C ILE A 16 22.22 -43.54 -4.39
N VAL A 17 21.33 -43.10 -3.50
CA VAL A 17 20.05 -42.38 -3.73
C VAL A 17 20.26 -40.83 -3.64
N PRO A 18 19.25 -39.92 -3.75
CA PRO A 18 19.04 -38.96 -4.85
C PRO A 18 18.94 -37.48 -4.34
N THR A 19 18.19 -36.62 -5.07
CA THR A 19 17.67 -35.24 -4.76
C THR A 19 18.51 -34.10 -5.35
N LEU A 20 18.02 -33.03 -6.00
CA LEU A 20 16.73 -32.33 -6.11
C LEU A 20 16.75 -31.52 -7.42
N VAL A 21 15.89 -31.77 -8.42
CA VAL A 21 15.40 -30.71 -9.35
C VAL A 21 14.08 -31.18 -9.97
N SER A 22 12.95 -30.83 -9.36
CA SER A 22 11.65 -30.77 -10.03
C SER A 22 10.65 -30.09 -9.10
N ALA A 23 10.46 -28.76 -9.24
CA ALA A 23 9.22 -28.03 -8.91
C ALA A 23 9.50 -26.52 -8.92
N GLN A 24 9.12 -25.77 -9.97
CA GLN A 24 8.79 -24.34 -9.82
C GLN A 24 8.07 -23.66 -11.01
N THR A 25 7.30 -24.40 -11.82
CA THR A 25 6.41 -23.82 -12.85
C THR A 25 4.90 -23.91 -12.51
N GLY A 26 4.54 -24.31 -11.28
CA GLY A 26 3.20 -24.85 -10.97
C GLY A 26 2.21 -24.00 -10.16
N LEU A 27 2.47 -22.75 -9.81
CA LEU A 27 1.56 -21.97 -8.93
C LEU A 27 1.17 -20.64 -9.58
N ARG A 28 -0.03 -20.56 -10.20
CA ARG A 28 -0.63 -19.29 -10.64
C ARG A 28 -1.93 -18.89 -9.93
N GLY A 29 -2.72 -19.84 -9.41
CA GLY A 29 -3.99 -19.51 -8.74
C GLY A 29 -3.87 -19.24 -7.23
N LEU A 30 -4.81 -18.47 -6.67
CA LEU A 30 -4.83 -18.00 -5.28
C LEU A 30 -4.81 -19.16 -4.27
N HIS A 31 -5.65 -20.19 -4.47
CA HIS A 31 -5.64 -21.37 -3.62
C HIS A 31 -4.31 -22.12 -3.68
N ASN A 32 -3.71 -22.24 -4.86
CA ASN A 32 -2.40 -22.89 -5.01
C ASN A 32 -1.30 -22.13 -4.22
N LEU A 33 -1.32 -20.79 -4.26
CA LEU A 33 -0.41 -19.95 -3.48
C LEU A 33 -0.65 -20.08 -1.96
N ALA A 34 -1.90 -20.08 -1.53
CA ALA A 34 -2.27 -20.29 -0.13
C ALA A 34 -1.86 -21.70 0.35
N LYS A 35 -2.11 -22.73 -0.47
CA LYS A 35 -1.79 -24.12 -0.18
C LYS A 35 -0.30 -24.35 -0.01
N ALA A 36 0.54 -23.65 -0.79
CA ALA A 36 1.99 -23.66 -0.62
C ALA A 36 2.45 -23.12 0.75
N LYS A 37 1.58 -22.40 1.47
CA LYS A 37 1.79 -21.92 2.85
C LYS A 37 1.04 -22.77 3.89
N GLY A 38 0.45 -23.90 3.49
CA GLY A 38 -0.39 -24.72 4.38
C GLY A 38 -1.69 -24.02 4.77
N ARG A 39 -2.25 -23.20 3.86
CA ARG A 39 -3.50 -22.44 4.04
C ARG A 39 -4.48 -22.76 2.92
N TYR A 40 -5.75 -22.46 3.11
CA TYR A 40 -6.71 -22.45 2.02
C TYR A 40 -7.01 -21.02 1.55
N PHE A 41 -7.31 -20.90 0.26
CA PHE A 41 -8.11 -19.80 -0.30
C PHE A 41 -9.42 -20.38 -0.83
N GLY A 42 -10.54 -19.75 -0.52
CA GLY A 42 -11.88 -20.22 -0.83
C GLY A 42 -12.85 -19.07 -1.11
N THR A 43 -14.10 -19.43 -1.36
CA THR A 43 -15.17 -18.47 -1.69
C THR A 43 -16.52 -18.97 -1.20
N ALA A 44 -17.38 -18.04 -0.80
CA ALA A 44 -18.78 -18.29 -0.54
C ALA A 44 -19.57 -18.30 -1.86
N THR A 45 -20.55 -19.20 -2.00
CA THR A 45 -21.30 -19.33 -3.24
C THR A 45 -22.81 -19.40 -2.98
N ASP A 46 -23.54 -18.36 -3.37
CA ASP A 46 -24.99 -18.32 -3.23
C ASP A 46 -25.73 -18.84 -4.45
N GLN A 47 -25.24 -18.50 -5.65
CA GLN A 47 -25.97 -18.75 -6.89
C GLN A 47 -25.55 -20.07 -7.57
N LEU A 48 -24.62 -20.82 -6.98
CA LEU A 48 -24.03 -21.99 -7.63
C LEU A 48 -25.04 -23.06 -8.06
N TRP A 49 -26.08 -23.26 -7.25
CA TRP A 49 -27.15 -24.23 -7.50
C TRP A 49 -28.07 -23.84 -8.67
N THR A 50 -28.22 -22.54 -8.95
CA THR A 50 -29.19 -22.02 -9.92
C THR A 50 -28.54 -21.34 -11.13
N SER A 51 -27.24 -21.07 -11.07
CA SER A 51 -26.52 -20.33 -12.11
C SER A 51 -26.40 -21.17 -13.39
N THR A 52 -26.64 -20.50 -14.51
CA THR A 52 -26.39 -21.02 -15.86
C THR A 52 -25.24 -20.27 -16.54
N ASP A 53 -24.60 -19.35 -15.83
CA ASP A 53 -23.47 -18.58 -16.36
C ASP A 53 -22.21 -19.45 -16.38
N SER A 54 -21.82 -19.87 -17.58
CA SER A 54 -20.65 -20.70 -17.79
C SER A 54 -19.33 -20.06 -17.32
N ALA A 55 -19.22 -18.73 -17.32
CA ALA A 55 -18.01 -18.04 -16.89
C ALA A 55 -17.89 -18.06 -15.36
N TYR A 56 -18.98 -17.75 -14.66
CA TYR A 56 -19.07 -17.90 -13.21
C TYR A 56 -18.77 -19.35 -12.79
N LEU A 57 -19.44 -20.32 -13.41
CA LEU A 57 -19.25 -21.75 -13.08
C LEU A 57 -17.79 -22.19 -13.33
N ALA A 58 -17.15 -21.73 -14.40
CA ALA A 58 -15.76 -22.06 -14.69
C ALA A 58 -14.78 -21.41 -13.71
N LEU A 59 -15.01 -20.14 -13.32
CA LEU A 59 -14.20 -19.43 -12.34
C LEU A 59 -14.35 -20.07 -10.95
N THR A 60 -15.58 -20.21 -10.47
CA THR A 60 -15.90 -20.77 -9.15
C THR A 60 -15.47 -22.21 -9.02
N GLY A 61 -15.53 -23.00 -10.10
CA GLY A 61 -15.04 -24.38 -10.15
C GLY A 61 -13.52 -24.52 -10.31
N ASN A 62 -12.77 -23.42 -10.46
CA ASN A 62 -11.32 -23.49 -10.65
C ASN A 62 -10.60 -23.77 -9.32
N SER A 63 -10.21 -25.03 -9.12
CA SER A 63 -9.52 -25.51 -7.91
C SER A 63 -8.15 -24.88 -7.66
N SER A 64 -7.55 -24.25 -8.68
CA SER A 64 -6.32 -23.49 -8.49
C SER A 64 -6.57 -22.12 -7.84
N GLU A 65 -7.76 -21.55 -8.01
CA GLU A 65 -8.18 -20.27 -7.42
C GLU A 65 -8.89 -20.46 -6.08
N PHE A 66 -9.83 -21.40 -6.01
CA PHE A 66 -10.62 -21.69 -4.82
C PHE A 66 -10.55 -23.18 -4.51
N GLY A 67 -10.06 -23.53 -3.32
CA GLY A 67 -10.03 -24.91 -2.84
C GLY A 67 -10.97 -25.19 -1.67
N VAL A 68 -11.72 -24.17 -1.24
CA VAL A 68 -12.83 -24.29 -0.29
C VAL A 68 -14.05 -23.59 -0.86
N ASN A 69 -15.18 -24.27 -0.85
CA ASN A 69 -16.50 -23.74 -1.16
C ASN A 69 -17.31 -23.61 0.13
N THR A 70 -17.87 -22.43 0.37
CA THR A 70 -18.79 -22.17 1.50
C THR A 70 -20.20 -21.94 0.96
N PRO A 71 -21.17 -22.83 1.23
CA PRO A 71 -22.59 -22.55 1.03
C PRO A 71 -23.00 -21.25 1.72
N GLY A 72 -23.42 -20.22 0.97
CA GLY A 72 -23.83 -18.96 1.59
C GLY A 72 -25.19 -19.10 2.28
N ASN A 73 -26.27 -19.13 1.49
CA ASN A 73 -27.65 -19.22 1.97
C ASN A 73 -28.17 -20.65 2.06
N GLN A 74 -27.58 -21.59 1.34
CA GLN A 74 -28.13 -22.95 1.16
C GLN A 74 -28.04 -23.83 2.41
N GLN A 75 -27.21 -23.45 3.39
CA GLN A 75 -27.05 -24.14 4.66
C GLN A 75 -27.59 -23.36 5.86
N LYS A 76 -28.26 -22.22 5.62
CA LYS A 76 -28.96 -21.50 6.69
C LYS A 76 -30.19 -22.27 7.15
N TRP A 77 -30.66 -21.96 8.36
CA TRP A 77 -31.73 -22.72 9.01
C TRP A 77 -33.03 -22.68 8.18
N ASP A 78 -33.42 -21.53 7.65
CA ASP A 78 -34.61 -21.42 6.78
C ASP A 78 -34.56 -22.31 5.54
N ALA A 79 -33.38 -22.46 4.93
CA ALA A 79 -33.16 -23.29 3.75
C ALA A 79 -33.17 -24.79 4.08
N THR A 80 -32.60 -25.17 5.22
CA THR A 80 -32.44 -26.58 5.62
C THR A 80 -33.62 -27.14 6.39
N GLU A 81 -34.39 -26.30 7.10
CA GLU A 81 -35.52 -26.69 7.94
C GLU A 81 -36.64 -25.63 7.97
N GLY A 82 -37.17 -25.26 6.79
CA GLY A 82 -38.23 -24.24 6.68
C GLY A 82 -39.53 -24.58 7.43
N SER A 83 -39.75 -25.83 7.82
CA SER A 83 -40.85 -26.28 8.68
C SER A 83 -40.32 -27.23 9.74
N GLN A 84 -40.84 -27.14 10.97
CA GLN A 84 -40.33 -27.89 12.11
C GLN A 84 -40.23 -29.40 11.83
N ASN A 85 -39.04 -29.96 12.00
CA ASN A 85 -38.70 -31.37 11.73
C ASN A 85 -38.87 -31.82 10.26
N VAL A 86 -38.92 -30.89 9.31
CA VAL A 86 -38.98 -31.17 7.87
C VAL A 86 -37.72 -30.61 7.22
N PHE A 87 -36.72 -31.48 7.06
CA PHE A 87 -35.41 -31.09 6.52
C PHE A 87 -35.36 -31.22 4.99
N SER A 88 -34.69 -30.25 4.36
CA SER A 88 -34.42 -30.22 2.92
C SER A 88 -32.95 -29.89 2.67
N PHE A 89 -32.21 -30.84 2.11
CA PHE A 89 -30.78 -30.67 1.81
C PHE A 89 -30.48 -30.47 0.34
N THR A 90 -31.49 -30.38 -0.53
CA THR A 90 -31.31 -30.42 -1.99
C THR A 90 -30.29 -29.41 -2.51
N SER A 91 -30.34 -28.16 -2.06
CA SER A 91 -29.40 -27.11 -2.47
C SER A 91 -28.01 -27.26 -1.83
N ALA A 92 -27.95 -27.68 -0.56
CA ALA A 92 -26.70 -27.94 0.16
C ALA A 92 -25.95 -29.16 -0.42
N ASP A 93 -26.67 -30.26 -0.71
CA ASP A 93 -26.15 -31.49 -1.31
C ASP A 93 -25.54 -31.23 -2.69
N TYR A 94 -26.10 -30.30 -3.44
CA TYR A 94 -25.49 -29.89 -4.69
C TYR A 94 -24.15 -29.20 -4.50
N GLN A 95 -24.02 -28.31 -3.51
CA GLN A 95 -22.74 -27.64 -3.25
C GLN A 95 -21.69 -28.62 -2.71
N VAL A 96 -22.11 -29.62 -1.93
CA VAL A 96 -21.27 -30.76 -1.54
C VAL A 96 -20.80 -31.53 -2.78
N ALA A 97 -21.72 -31.87 -3.69
CA ALA A 97 -21.40 -32.60 -4.92
C ALA A 97 -20.50 -31.77 -5.85
N TRP A 98 -20.77 -30.48 -5.97
CA TRP A 98 -19.96 -29.53 -6.72
C TRP A 98 -18.53 -29.49 -6.21
N GLY A 99 -18.36 -29.30 -4.89
CA GLY A 99 -17.04 -29.24 -4.27
C GLY A 99 -16.24 -30.52 -4.53
N LYS A 100 -16.88 -31.69 -4.37
CA LYS A 100 -16.27 -32.99 -4.72
C LYS A 100 -15.82 -33.07 -6.18
N ASN A 101 -16.68 -32.64 -7.11
CA ASN A 101 -16.39 -32.67 -8.55
C ASN A 101 -15.28 -31.69 -8.96
N HIS A 102 -15.08 -30.62 -8.19
CA HIS A 102 -14.08 -29.58 -8.46
C HIS A 102 -12.88 -29.62 -7.51
N SER A 103 -12.69 -30.69 -6.74
CA SER A 103 -11.58 -30.82 -5.77
C SER A 103 -11.52 -29.68 -4.73
N GLN A 104 -12.69 -29.20 -4.30
CA GLN A 104 -12.85 -28.20 -3.25
C GLN A 104 -13.36 -28.87 -1.98
N ALA A 105 -12.79 -28.52 -0.84
CA ALA A 105 -13.39 -28.85 0.45
C ALA A 105 -14.64 -27.99 0.69
N LEU A 106 -15.50 -28.44 1.60
CA LEU A 106 -16.70 -27.71 1.98
C LEU A 106 -16.50 -27.13 3.39
N ARG A 107 -16.81 -25.84 3.57
CA ARG A 107 -16.94 -25.23 4.90
C ARG A 107 -18.43 -25.04 5.20
N GLY A 108 -18.92 -25.61 6.29
CA GLY A 108 -20.34 -25.51 6.64
C GLY A 108 -20.68 -24.15 7.25
N HIS A 109 -21.73 -23.47 6.75
CA HIS A 109 -22.13 -22.12 7.15
C HIS A 109 -23.66 -21.91 7.03
N THR A 110 -24.43 -21.73 8.09
CA THR A 110 -24.11 -21.68 9.52
C THR A 110 -25.27 -22.29 10.32
N LEU A 111 -25.01 -22.87 11.49
CA LEU A 111 -26.01 -23.64 12.25
C LEU A 111 -26.97 -22.77 13.08
N VAL A 112 -26.46 -21.73 13.74
CA VAL A 112 -27.24 -20.86 14.61
C VAL A 112 -26.94 -19.41 14.24
N TRP A 113 -27.94 -18.73 13.69
CA TRP A 113 -27.87 -17.32 13.34
C TRP A 113 -29.20 -16.64 13.66
N HIS A 114 -29.15 -15.36 14.04
CA HIS A 114 -30.35 -14.59 14.39
C HIS A 114 -31.21 -14.22 13.18
N SER A 115 -30.60 -14.21 11.98
CA SER A 115 -31.24 -13.89 10.71
C SER A 115 -31.47 -15.16 9.88
N GLN A 116 -32.37 -15.09 8.90
CA GLN A 116 -32.77 -16.22 8.03
C GLN A 116 -33.14 -17.48 8.82
N LEU A 117 -33.89 -17.26 9.89
CA LEU A 117 -34.54 -18.32 10.65
C LEU A 117 -35.89 -18.66 10.01
N PRO A 118 -36.33 -19.94 10.07
CA PRO A 118 -37.70 -20.29 9.75
C PRO A 118 -38.67 -19.47 10.61
N SER A 119 -39.79 -19.06 10.04
CA SER A 119 -40.75 -18.19 10.74
C SER A 119 -41.28 -18.79 12.05
N TRP A 120 -41.33 -20.12 12.14
CA TRP A 120 -41.79 -20.85 13.32
C TRP A 120 -40.76 -20.82 14.47
N VAL A 121 -39.49 -20.52 14.19
CA VAL A 121 -38.44 -20.25 15.18
C VAL A 121 -38.41 -18.77 15.52
N SER A 122 -38.39 -17.91 14.49
CA SER A 122 -38.24 -16.46 14.66
C SER A 122 -39.45 -15.79 15.33
N SER A 123 -40.64 -16.37 15.24
CA SER A 123 -41.83 -15.88 15.94
C SER A 123 -41.72 -15.96 17.47
N GLY A 124 -40.76 -16.75 17.98
CA GLY A 124 -40.60 -17.00 19.41
C GLY A 124 -41.76 -17.80 20.01
N GLY A 125 -41.92 -17.69 21.34
CA GLY A 125 -42.96 -18.40 22.09
C GLY A 125 -42.53 -19.74 22.71
N PHE A 126 -41.26 -20.13 22.51
CA PHE A 126 -40.66 -21.25 23.21
C PHE A 126 -40.25 -20.86 24.63
N ASP A 127 -40.44 -21.77 25.57
CA ASP A 127 -39.68 -21.70 26.82
C ASP A 127 -38.22 -22.12 26.59
N ASN A 128 -37.39 -21.90 27.61
CA ASN A 128 -35.95 -22.16 27.56
C ASN A 128 -35.63 -23.62 27.16
N ALA A 129 -36.29 -24.59 27.79
CA ALA A 129 -36.06 -26.02 27.54
C ALA A 129 -36.46 -26.44 26.13
N THR A 130 -37.58 -25.90 25.63
CA THR A 130 -38.08 -26.21 24.29
C THR A 130 -37.19 -25.61 23.23
N LEU A 131 -36.73 -24.37 23.38
CA LEU A 131 -35.83 -23.75 22.40
C LEU A 131 -34.47 -24.45 22.34
N ILE A 132 -33.93 -24.89 23.49
CA ILE A 132 -32.73 -25.73 23.53
C ILE A 132 -32.95 -27.01 22.72
N SER A 133 -34.05 -27.73 22.96
CA SER A 133 -34.35 -28.98 22.25
C SER A 133 -34.50 -28.78 20.75
N VAL A 134 -35.13 -27.68 20.33
CA VAL A 134 -35.27 -27.28 18.92
C VAL A 134 -33.89 -27.03 18.29
N MET A 135 -33.03 -26.25 18.96
CA MET A 135 -31.69 -25.94 18.50
C MET A 135 -30.81 -27.19 18.40
N GLU A 136 -30.82 -28.08 19.39
CA GLU A 136 -30.08 -29.33 19.38
C GLU A 136 -30.55 -30.28 18.28
N ASN A 137 -31.88 -30.36 18.05
CA ASN A 137 -32.44 -31.15 16.95
C ASN A 137 -31.99 -30.62 15.58
N HIS A 138 -31.99 -29.30 15.38
CA HIS A 138 -31.49 -28.71 14.15
C HIS A 138 -30.00 -29.02 13.92
N ILE A 139 -29.16 -28.72 14.92
CA ILE A 139 -27.71 -28.92 14.87
C ILE A 139 -27.34 -30.38 14.56
N SER A 140 -28.05 -31.34 15.17
CA SER A 140 -27.78 -32.77 14.97
C SER A 140 -28.16 -33.30 13.59
N ASN A 141 -29.04 -32.63 12.86
CA ASN A 141 -29.46 -33.04 11.51
C ASN A 141 -28.69 -32.32 10.40
N VAL A 142 -28.17 -31.11 10.63
CA VAL A 142 -27.45 -30.34 9.60
C VAL A 142 -25.94 -30.57 9.68
N ALA A 143 -25.35 -30.43 10.87
CA ALA A 143 -23.90 -30.40 11.13
C ALA A 143 -23.09 -29.36 10.30
N GLY A 144 -22.13 -28.67 10.92
CA GLY A 144 -21.46 -27.54 10.28
C GLY A 144 -20.26 -27.03 11.08
N GLN A 145 -19.37 -26.30 10.39
CA GLN A 145 -18.15 -25.75 10.96
C GLN A 145 -18.40 -24.41 11.65
N ASP A 146 -19.16 -23.51 11.01
CA ASP A 146 -19.60 -22.26 11.63
C ASP A 146 -20.86 -22.54 12.46
N VAL A 147 -20.71 -22.51 13.79
CA VAL A 147 -21.76 -22.95 14.72
C VAL A 147 -22.68 -21.80 15.11
N VAL A 148 -22.10 -20.69 15.58
CA VAL A 148 -22.85 -19.48 15.94
C VAL A 148 -22.32 -18.31 15.14
N ASN A 149 -23.22 -17.61 14.47
CA ASN A 149 -22.93 -16.45 13.63
C ASN A 149 -23.46 -15.16 14.30
N GLU A 150 -22.62 -14.13 14.37
CA GLU A 150 -22.97 -12.76 14.78
C GLU A 150 -23.59 -12.64 16.18
N ALA A 151 -22.88 -13.10 17.20
CA ALA A 151 -23.37 -13.08 18.58
C ALA A 151 -23.44 -11.67 19.19
N PHE A 152 -22.73 -10.69 18.62
CA PHE A 152 -22.60 -9.35 19.20
C PHE A 152 -23.15 -8.22 18.31
N GLU A 153 -23.65 -7.17 18.96
CA GLU A 153 -23.86 -5.84 18.37
C GLU A 153 -22.53 -5.07 18.29
N GLU A 154 -22.51 -3.95 17.54
CA GLU A 154 -21.32 -3.09 17.39
C GLU A 154 -20.75 -2.55 18.70
N ASN A 155 -21.58 -2.43 19.74
CA ASN A 155 -21.15 -1.96 21.05
C ASN A 155 -20.60 -3.08 21.96
N GLY A 156 -20.50 -4.33 21.47
CA GLY A 156 -20.03 -5.48 22.23
C GLY A 156 -21.06 -6.10 23.18
N THR A 157 -22.32 -5.64 23.17
CA THR A 157 -23.41 -6.34 23.86
C THR A 157 -23.92 -7.52 23.03
N TYR A 158 -24.48 -8.53 23.68
CA TYR A 158 -25.10 -9.65 22.97
C TYR A 158 -26.23 -9.16 22.06
N ARG A 159 -26.22 -9.68 20.83
CA ARG A 159 -27.22 -9.37 19.82
C ARG A 159 -28.61 -9.83 20.24
N ASN A 160 -29.57 -8.94 20.03
CA ASN A 160 -30.98 -9.23 20.27
C ASN A 160 -31.44 -10.37 19.34
N SER A 161 -31.67 -11.56 19.89
CA SER A 161 -32.05 -12.75 19.13
C SER A 161 -32.99 -13.62 19.95
N VAL A 162 -33.79 -14.47 19.28
CA VAL A 162 -34.66 -15.43 19.98
C VAL A 162 -33.86 -16.35 20.92
N PHE A 163 -32.64 -16.71 20.53
CA PHE A 163 -31.75 -17.52 21.36
C PHE A 163 -31.28 -16.77 22.61
N TYR A 164 -30.71 -15.58 22.44
CA TYR A 164 -30.23 -14.78 23.58
C TYR A 164 -31.37 -14.37 24.51
N ASN A 165 -32.52 -13.96 23.97
CA ASN A 165 -33.64 -13.48 24.79
C ASN A 165 -34.30 -14.58 25.62
N THR A 166 -34.31 -15.82 25.11
CA THR A 166 -34.99 -16.96 25.76
C THR A 166 -34.03 -17.78 26.61
N ILE A 167 -32.81 -18.04 26.12
CA ILE A 167 -31.82 -18.92 26.78
C ILE A 167 -30.76 -18.10 27.54
N GLY A 168 -30.53 -16.85 27.16
CA GLY A 168 -29.38 -16.06 27.63
C GLY A 168 -28.08 -16.50 26.95
N PRO A 169 -26.91 -15.99 27.39
CA PRO A 169 -25.59 -16.30 26.80
C PRO A 169 -25.27 -17.79 26.67
N ALA A 170 -25.93 -18.63 27.47
CA ALA A 170 -25.74 -20.08 27.49
C ALA A 170 -26.11 -20.78 26.16
N TYR A 171 -26.87 -20.14 25.26
CA TYR A 171 -27.17 -20.75 23.96
C TYR A 171 -25.91 -21.08 23.14
N ILE A 172 -24.85 -20.27 23.29
CA ILE A 172 -23.58 -20.44 22.56
C ILE A 172 -22.83 -21.72 22.97
N PRO A 173 -22.50 -21.94 24.27
CA PRO A 173 -21.86 -23.18 24.67
C PRO A 173 -22.75 -24.41 24.46
N ILE A 174 -24.07 -24.28 24.59
CA ILE A 174 -25.01 -25.37 24.28
C ILE A 174 -24.90 -25.75 22.79
N ALA A 175 -24.94 -24.77 21.89
CA ALA A 175 -24.82 -25.01 20.45
C ALA A 175 -23.47 -25.67 20.08
N LEU A 176 -22.35 -25.20 20.65
CA LEU A 176 -21.02 -25.78 20.43
C LEU A 176 -20.93 -27.23 20.91
N CYS A 177 -21.48 -27.53 22.10
CA CYS A 177 -21.52 -28.89 22.64
C CYS A 177 -22.41 -29.81 21.78
N ALA A 178 -23.58 -29.33 21.34
CA ALA A 178 -24.46 -30.07 20.45
C ALA A 178 -23.79 -30.35 19.10
N ALA A 179 -23.08 -29.36 18.53
CA ALA A 179 -22.37 -29.52 17.27
C ALA A 179 -21.23 -30.54 17.39
N ARG A 180 -20.49 -30.52 18.50
CA ARG A 180 -19.44 -31.53 18.77
C ARG A 180 -20.03 -32.93 18.93
N ALA A 181 -21.18 -33.06 19.56
CA ALA A 181 -21.86 -34.34 19.71
C ALA A 181 -22.37 -34.88 18.37
N ALA A 182 -22.86 -34.00 17.49
CA ALA A 182 -23.33 -34.34 16.17
C ALA A 182 -22.19 -34.77 15.22
N ASP A 183 -21.08 -34.03 15.21
CA ASP A 183 -19.87 -34.38 14.46
C ASP A 183 -18.61 -34.20 15.33
N PRO A 184 -18.11 -35.30 15.93
CA PRO A 184 -16.90 -35.26 16.73
C PRO A 184 -15.65 -34.83 15.96
N SER A 185 -15.65 -34.93 14.63
CA SER A 185 -14.49 -34.66 13.76
C SER A 185 -14.48 -33.24 13.19
N ALA A 186 -15.63 -32.55 13.17
CA ALA A 186 -15.73 -31.20 12.66
C ALA A 186 -14.89 -30.22 13.49
N LYS A 187 -14.29 -29.25 12.82
CA LYS A 187 -13.72 -28.09 13.48
C LYS A 187 -14.82 -27.09 13.76
N LEU A 188 -14.95 -26.62 15.00
CA LEU A 188 -16.07 -25.76 15.41
C LEU A 188 -15.61 -24.31 15.59
N TYR A 189 -16.29 -23.41 14.90
CA TYR A 189 -15.97 -21.99 14.83
C TYR A 189 -17.14 -21.15 15.36
N LEU A 190 -16.79 -20.09 16.07
CA LEU A 190 -17.65 -18.90 16.15
C LEU A 190 -17.32 -17.98 15.00
N ASN A 191 -18.30 -17.21 14.53
CA ASN A 191 -18.11 -16.27 13.44
C ASN A 191 -18.84 -14.95 13.74
N ASP A 192 -18.22 -13.79 13.49
CA ASP A 192 -18.87 -12.49 13.70
C ASP A 192 -18.30 -11.42 12.75
N TYR A 193 -19.16 -10.52 12.27
CA TYR A 193 -18.74 -9.45 11.36
C TYR A 193 -18.16 -8.25 12.09
N ASN A 194 -17.30 -7.50 11.41
CA ASN A 194 -16.71 -6.27 11.96
C ASN A 194 -15.89 -6.50 13.25
N THR A 195 -15.22 -7.66 13.33
CA THR A 195 -14.37 -8.02 14.49
C THR A 195 -12.90 -8.16 14.10
N ASP A 196 -12.54 -7.84 12.86
CA ASP A 196 -11.21 -8.02 12.26
C ASP A 196 -10.12 -7.18 12.94
N TRP A 197 -10.48 -6.03 13.53
CA TRP A 197 -9.58 -5.16 14.29
C TRP A 197 -9.99 -5.03 15.76
N THR A 198 -9.09 -4.46 16.56
CA THR A 198 -9.32 -4.22 17.99
C THR A 198 -10.42 -3.17 18.20
N GLY A 199 -11.34 -3.43 19.13
CA GLY A 199 -12.44 -2.53 19.46
C GLY A 199 -13.47 -3.24 20.33
N SER A 200 -14.45 -2.51 20.87
CA SER A 200 -15.37 -3.02 21.89
C SER A 200 -16.09 -4.30 21.50
N LYS A 201 -16.52 -4.43 20.24
CA LYS A 201 -17.13 -5.67 19.73
C LYS A 201 -16.16 -6.84 19.72
N SER A 202 -14.96 -6.62 19.17
CA SER A 202 -13.91 -7.64 19.09
C SER A 202 -13.38 -8.02 20.49
N ASP A 203 -13.37 -7.07 21.43
CA ASP A 203 -13.00 -7.33 22.83
C ASP A 203 -14.04 -8.22 23.54
N ALA A 204 -15.32 -7.94 23.37
CA ALA A 204 -16.40 -8.80 23.87
C ALA A 204 -16.33 -10.21 23.25
N TYR A 205 -16.02 -10.28 21.95
CA TYR A 205 -15.84 -11.54 21.25
C TYR A 205 -14.65 -12.34 21.77
N TYR A 206 -13.52 -11.67 22.04
CA TYR A 206 -12.34 -12.26 22.67
C TYR A 206 -12.63 -12.78 24.08
N ASP A 207 -13.33 -12.00 24.90
CA ASP A 207 -13.69 -12.39 26.27
C ASP A 207 -14.63 -13.59 26.28
N LEU A 208 -15.57 -13.67 25.33
CA LEU A 208 -16.41 -14.85 25.13
C LEU A 208 -15.55 -16.07 24.78
N ALA A 209 -14.70 -15.98 23.76
CA ALA A 209 -13.86 -17.10 23.32
C ALA A 209 -12.98 -17.63 24.47
N LYS A 210 -12.36 -16.71 25.22
CA LYS A 210 -11.56 -17.03 26.41
C LYS A 210 -12.40 -17.72 27.50
N SER A 211 -13.62 -17.23 27.75
CA SER A 211 -14.54 -17.80 28.74
C SER A 211 -14.99 -19.22 28.36
N LEU A 212 -15.31 -19.45 27.08
CA LEU A 212 -15.70 -20.77 26.57
C LEU A 212 -14.57 -21.79 26.72
N LEU A 213 -13.34 -21.40 26.37
CA LEU A 213 -12.16 -22.25 26.55
C LEU A 213 -11.91 -22.58 28.03
N ALA A 214 -12.06 -21.59 28.93
CA ALA A 214 -11.91 -21.81 30.37
C ALA A 214 -12.97 -22.78 30.94
N GLN A 215 -14.16 -22.83 30.31
CA GLN A 215 -15.24 -23.75 30.66
C GLN A 215 -15.09 -25.14 30.00
N GLY A 216 -14.08 -25.35 29.15
CA GLY A 216 -13.90 -26.61 28.43
C GLY A 216 -14.90 -26.82 27.29
N VAL A 217 -15.53 -25.76 26.80
CA VAL A 217 -16.45 -25.81 25.66
C VAL A 217 -15.64 -26.13 24.39
N PRO A 218 -16.13 -27.01 23.49
CA PRO A 218 -15.34 -27.50 22.35
C PRO A 218 -15.26 -26.46 21.21
N LEU A 219 -14.41 -25.44 21.39
CA LEU A 219 -14.14 -24.39 20.40
C LEU A 219 -12.76 -24.60 19.76
N ASP A 220 -12.70 -24.79 18.44
CA ASP A 220 -11.44 -24.98 17.71
C ASP A 220 -10.90 -23.69 17.10
N GLY A 221 -11.79 -22.79 16.67
CA GLY A 221 -11.40 -21.63 15.89
C GLY A 221 -12.34 -20.43 15.98
N ILE A 222 -11.86 -19.32 15.45
CA ILE A 222 -12.55 -18.03 15.38
C ILE A 222 -12.56 -17.57 13.92
N GLY A 223 -13.77 -17.25 13.45
CA GLY A 223 -14.04 -16.65 12.17
C GLY A 223 -14.23 -15.14 12.28
N PHE A 224 -13.67 -14.42 11.31
CA PHE A 224 -13.82 -12.98 11.12
C PHE A 224 -14.48 -12.71 9.78
N GLN A 225 -15.63 -12.02 9.79
CA GLN A 225 -16.33 -11.61 8.57
C GLN A 225 -15.97 -10.15 8.23
N GLY A 226 -15.07 -9.99 7.27
CA GLY A 226 -14.58 -8.71 6.80
C GLY A 226 -15.42 -8.15 5.66
N HIS A 227 -16.57 -7.56 5.97
CA HIS A 227 -17.36 -6.75 5.03
C HIS A 227 -16.89 -5.29 5.07
N LEU A 228 -15.72 -5.04 4.48
CA LEU A 228 -14.98 -3.79 4.68
C LEU A 228 -15.35 -2.75 3.64
N THR A 229 -14.96 -1.50 3.88
CA THR A 229 -14.91 -0.45 2.86
C THR A 229 -13.46 -0.10 2.57
N VAL A 230 -13.16 0.35 1.35
CA VAL A 230 -11.83 0.86 1.00
C VAL A 230 -11.42 1.94 1.99
N ASN A 231 -10.32 1.70 2.70
CA ASN A 231 -9.75 2.52 3.77
C ASN A 231 -10.63 2.71 5.02
N GLY A 232 -11.74 1.98 5.17
CA GLY A 232 -12.66 2.12 6.31
C GLY A 232 -12.53 1.03 7.37
N PHE A 233 -11.30 0.67 7.73
CA PHE A 233 -11.00 -0.26 8.82
C PHE A 233 -9.71 0.15 9.54
N GLU A 234 -9.59 -0.24 10.81
CA GLU A 234 -8.40 0.04 11.61
C GLU A 234 -7.26 -0.91 11.29
N ARG A 235 -6.01 -0.42 11.31
CA ARG A 235 -4.82 -1.21 10.94
C ARG A 235 -4.23 -2.00 12.11
N THR A 236 -5.07 -2.53 13.00
CA THR A 236 -4.70 -3.43 14.11
C THR A 236 -5.10 -4.90 13.84
N VAL A 237 -5.38 -5.25 12.58
CA VAL A 237 -5.92 -6.56 12.19
C VAL A 237 -5.02 -7.72 12.59
N GLN A 238 -3.71 -7.63 12.32
CA GLN A 238 -2.77 -8.69 12.70
C GLN A 238 -2.68 -8.86 14.23
N GLU A 239 -2.62 -7.76 14.98
CA GLU A 239 -2.56 -7.78 16.44
C GLU A 239 -3.83 -8.42 17.03
N ASN A 240 -4.98 -8.05 16.46
CA ASN A 240 -6.26 -8.62 16.82
C ASN A 240 -6.31 -10.12 16.51
N PHE A 241 -5.89 -10.58 15.33
CA PHE A 241 -5.83 -12.01 15.04
C PHE A 241 -4.86 -12.77 15.96
N GLN A 242 -3.72 -12.16 16.28
CA GLN A 242 -2.72 -12.77 17.15
C GLN A 242 -3.28 -13.05 18.55
N ARG A 243 -4.04 -12.12 19.17
CA ARG A 243 -4.60 -12.36 20.50
C ARG A 243 -5.52 -13.58 20.55
N PHE A 244 -6.35 -13.81 19.53
CA PHE A 244 -7.19 -15.01 19.46
C PHE A 244 -6.35 -16.27 19.22
N ALA A 245 -5.31 -16.20 18.40
CA ALA A 245 -4.39 -17.32 18.17
C ALA A 245 -3.65 -17.74 19.46
N ASP A 246 -3.30 -16.75 20.30
CA ASP A 246 -2.65 -16.93 21.60
C ASP A 246 -3.54 -17.67 22.61
N LEU A 247 -4.87 -17.61 22.45
CA LEU A 247 -5.80 -18.41 23.24
C LEU A 247 -5.76 -19.91 22.91
N GLY A 248 -5.14 -20.31 21.80
CA GLY A 248 -5.19 -21.69 21.34
C GLY A 248 -5.86 -21.88 19.99
N LEU A 249 -6.64 -20.90 19.52
CA LEU A 249 -7.63 -21.05 18.46
C LEU A 249 -7.03 -20.97 17.05
N GLU A 250 -7.61 -21.72 16.12
CA GLU A 250 -7.42 -21.49 14.69
C GLU A 250 -8.06 -20.16 14.28
N ILE A 251 -7.43 -19.44 13.35
CA ILE A 251 -7.92 -18.17 12.83
C ILE A 251 -8.36 -18.37 11.38
N ALA A 252 -9.57 -17.95 11.04
CA ALA A 252 -10.02 -17.93 9.64
C ALA A 252 -10.65 -16.58 9.32
N ILE A 253 -10.29 -16.02 8.18
CA ILE A 253 -11.15 -15.02 7.55
C ILE A 253 -12.23 -15.82 6.82
N THR A 254 -13.44 -15.76 7.35
CA THR A 254 -14.57 -16.61 6.95
C THR A 254 -15.40 -15.99 5.85
N GLU A 255 -15.36 -14.66 5.75
CA GLU A 255 -16.02 -13.87 4.73
C GLU A 255 -15.16 -12.62 4.48
N LEU A 256 -14.92 -12.27 3.22
CA LEU A 256 -14.11 -11.10 2.87
C LEU A 256 -14.58 -10.47 1.56
N ASP A 257 -15.10 -9.26 1.66
CA ASP A 257 -15.27 -8.32 0.56
C ASP A 257 -14.89 -6.90 1.00
N ILE A 258 -14.37 -6.11 0.07
CA ILE A 258 -13.95 -4.73 0.35
C ILE A 258 -14.67 -3.83 -0.64
N ARG A 259 -15.80 -3.26 -0.22
CA ARG A 259 -16.62 -2.41 -1.09
C ARG A 259 -16.00 -1.02 -1.30
N MET A 260 -16.25 -0.44 -2.46
CA MET A 260 -15.85 0.92 -2.80
C MET A 260 -17.03 1.75 -3.31
N THR A 261 -16.89 3.06 -3.29
CA THR A 261 -17.87 3.95 -3.94
C THR A 261 -17.74 3.87 -5.46
N LEU A 262 -18.88 3.82 -6.15
CA LEU A 262 -18.94 3.80 -7.62
C LEU A 262 -19.23 5.21 -8.20
N PRO A 263 -18.74 5.54 -9.41
CA PRO A 263 -17.95 4.68 -10.30
C PRO A 263 -16.53 4.42 -9.77
N ALA A 264 -16.04 3.20 -9.98
CA ALA A 264 -14.68 2.82 -9.59
C ALA A 264 -13.66 3.64 -10.38
N THR A 265 -12.77 4.31 -9.66
CA THR A 265 -11.59 4.97 -10.25
C THR A 265 -10.39 4.02 -10.14
N ASP A 266 -9.38 4.19 -10.99
CA ASP A 266 -8.13 3.42 -10.89
C ASP A 266 -7.49 3.52 -9.49
N ALA A 267 -7.61 4.69 -8.85
CA ALA A 267 -7.14 4.91 -7.49
C ALA A 267 -7.92 4.08 -6.45
N LEU A 268 -9.25 3.97 -6.59
CA LEU A 268 -10.08 3.15 -5.71
C LEU A 268 -9.82 1.66 -5.93
N LEU A 269 -9.64 1.22 -7.17
CA LEU A 269 -9.26 -0.17 -7.49
C LEU A 269 -7.90 -0.53 -6.91
N GLN A 270 -6.91 0.36 -7.03
CA GLN A 270 -5.59 0.16 -6.44
C GLN A 270 -5.65 0.12 -4.91
N ALA A 271 -6.41 1.03 -4.29
CA ALA A 271 -6.58 1.05 -2.84
C ALA A 271 -7.30 -0.20 -2.32
N GLN A 272 -8.32 -0.68 -3.04
CA GLN A 272 -9.01 -1.93 -2.74
C GLN A 272 -8.05 -3.13 -2.80
N ALA A 273 -7.24 -3.24 -3.86
CA ALA A 273 -6.23 -4.30 -3.98
C ALA A 273 -5.21 -4.27 -2.83
N GLU A 274 -4.75 -3.08 -2.43
CA GLU A 274 -3.86 -2.90 -1.27
C GLU A 274 -4.52 -3.28 0.05
N ASN A 275 -5.81 -3.02 0.20
CA ASN A 275 -6.57 -3.41 1.39
C ASN A 275 -6.74 -4.93 1.47
N TYR A 276 -7.08 -5.60 0.36
CA TYR A 276 -7.08 -7.06 0.28
C TYR A 276 -5.71 -7.63 0.65
N ALA A 277 -4.64 -7.09 0.04
CA ALA A 277 -3.29 -7.54 0.32
C ALA A 277 -2.92 -7.38 1.80
N TYR A 278 -3.30 -6.27 2.44
CA TYR A 278 -3.07 -6.03 3.86
C TYR A 278 -3.78 -7.07 4.73
N ILE A 279 -5.09 -7.24 4.58
CA ILE A 279 -5.91 -8.17 5.38
C ILE A 279 -5.38 -9.62 5.24
N ILE A 280 -5.13 -10.05 4.01
CA ILE A 280 -4.63 -11.39 3.70
C ILE A 280 -3.24 -11.62 4.32
N LYS A 281 -2.33 -10.66 4.18
CA LYS A 281 -0.99 -10.73 4.79
C LYS A 281 -1.09 -10.76 6.31
N SER A 282 -1.96 -9.95 6.91
CA SER A 282 -2.18 -9.93 8.36
C SER A 282 -2.63 -11.28 8.89
N CYS A 283 -3.56 -11.98 8.22
CA CYS A 283 -3.90 -13.35 8.59
C CYS A 283 -2.72 -14.31 8.38
N PHE A 284 -2.09 -14.29 7.21
CA PHE A 284 -1.06 -15.28 6.87
C PHE A 284 0.23 -15.11 7.68
N ALA A 285 0.45 -13.96 8.30
CA ALA A 285 1.49 -13.75 9.30
C ALA A 285 1.25 -14.53 10.60
N ILE A 286 0.01 -14.90 10.90
CA ILE A 286 -0.37 -15.69 12.07
C ILE A 286 -0.18 -17.18 11.77
N PRO A 287 0.67 -17.91 12.52
CA PRO A 287 0.89 -19.34 12.30
C PRO A 287 -0.38 -20.20 12.42
N LYS A 288 -1.38 -19.73 13.16
CA LYS A 288 -2.69 -20.38 13.32
C LYS A 288 -3.78 -19.89 12.36
N CYS A 289 -3.50 -18.92 11.50
CA CYS A 289 -4.42 -18.63 10.40
C CYS A 289 -4.50 -19.87 9.50
N VAL A 290 -5.69 -20.36 9.17
CA VAL A 290 -5.88 -21.56 8.36
C VAL A 290 -6.30 -21.24 6.92
N GLY A 291 -6.86 -20.06 6.67
CA GLY A 291 -7.23 -19.64 5.33
C GLY A 291 -8.20 -18.47 5.29
N ILE A 292 -8.59 -18.14 4.05
CA ILE A 292 -9.49 -17.04 3.73
C ILE A 292 -10.60 -17.55 2.82
N THR A 293 -11.81 -17.11 3.09
CA THR A 293 -12.97 -17.26 2.22
C THR A 293 -13.42 -15.86 1.78
N THR A 294 -13.48 -15.64 0.47
CA THR A 294 -14.07 -14.43 -0.13
C THR A 294 -15.59 -14.49 -0.07
N TRP A 295 -16.26 -13.35 0.06
CA TRP A 295 -17.72 -13.29 -0.02
C TRP A 295 -18.14 -13.08 -1.48
N ASP A 296 -18.59 -14.18 -2.11
CA ASP A 296 -18.75 -14.35 -3.56
C ASP A 296 -17.44 -14.30 -4.37
N THR A 297 -17.55 -14.61 -5.66
CA THR A 297 -16.44 -14.74 -6.61
C THR A 297 -16.36 -13.58 -7.61
N SER A 298 -17.43 -12.78 -7.74
CA SER A 298 -17.52 -11.70 -8.73
C SER A 298 -18.53 -10.61 -8.35
N ASP A 299 -18.25 -9.37 -8.76
CA ASP A 299 -19.09 -8.20 -8.49
C ASP A 299 -20.47 -8.22 -9.18
N ASP A 300 -20.62 -8.97 -10.29
CA ASP A 300 -21.84 -9.02 -11.09
C ASP A 300 -23.04 -9.69 -10.37
N LEU A 301 -22.81 -10.35 -9.22
CA LEU A 301 -23.77 -11.26 -8.58
C LEU A 301 -24.19 -10.87 -7.16
N HIS A 302 -23.79 -9.67 -6.69
CA HIS A 302 -24.24 -9.08 -5.42
C HIS A 302 -25.72 -8.61 -5.46
N THR A 303 -26.63 -9.44 -5.95
CA THR A 303 -28.05 -9.12 -6.16
C THR A 303 -28.99 -9.49 -5.00
N LEU A 304 -28.48 -9.78 -3.80
CA LEU A 304 -29.32 -10.23 -2.68
C LEU A 304 -29.12 -9.46 -1.35
N LEU A 305 -29.08 -8.13 -1.39
CA LEU A 305 -29.56 -7.28 -0.28
C LEU A 305 -30.14 -5.94 -0.80
N PRO A 306 -31.38 -5.94 -1.33
CA PRO A 306 -32.04 -4.72 -1.80
C PRO A 306 -32.79 -4.02 -0.65
N ILE A 307 -32.09 -3.34 0.28
CA ILE A 307 -32.75 -2.42 1.25
C ILE A 307 -32.08 -1.04 1.39
N PHE A 308 -30.87 -0.77 0.88
CA PHE A 308 -30.26 0.57 1.06
C PHE A 308 -30.02 1.42 -0.20
N ASP A 309 -30.27 0.91 -1.40
CA ASP A 309 -30.29 1.73 -2.62
C ASP A 309 -31.71 2.22 -2.94
N TYR A 310 -32.16 3.23 -2.19
CA TYR A 310 -33.38 3.95 -2.53
C TYR A 310 -33.09 4.95 -3.66
N MET A 311 -33.59 4.58 -4.85
CA MET A 311 -34.01 5.46 -5.96
C MET A 311 -32.91 6.26 -6.70
N ILE A 312 -32.60 5.81 -7.93
CA ILE A 312 -33.08 6.41 -9.19
C ILE A 312 -32.77 5.43 -10.34
N PHE A 313 -33.81 4.78 -10.86
CA PHE A 313 -33.85 4.21 -12.23
C PHE A 313 -33.63 5.37 -13.23
N SER A 314 -33.12 5.25 -14.45
CA SER A 314 -33.24 4.21 -15.47
C SER A 314 -32.49 4.75 -16.70
N ASN A 315 -31.77 3.91 -17.44
CA ASN A 315 -32.22 3.54 -18.78
C ASN A 315 -31.36 2.47 -19.42
N LYS A 316 -32.07 1.41 -19.81
CA LYS A 316 -31.65 0.29 -20.64
C LYS A 316 -31.14 0.78 -22.00
N LYS A 317 -30.01 0.23 -22.44
CA LYS A 317 -29.70 -0.28 -23.80
C LYS A 317 -28.20 -0.11 -24.09
N LEU A 318 -27.42 -1.11 -23.70
CA LEU A 318 -26.17 -1.43 -24.39
C LEU A 318 -25.82 -2.92 -24.24
N ALA A 319 -26.81 -3.78 -24.49
CA ALA A 319 -26.57 -5.16 -24.88
C ALA A 319 -26.75 -5.22 -26.41
N LEU A 320 -25.78 -5.80 -27.11
CA LEU A 320 -25.61 -5.91 -28.57
C LEU A 320 -24.92 -4.73 -29.30
N SER A 321 -23.61 -4.64 -29.10
CA SER A 321 -22.55 -4.34 -30.09
C SER A 321 -21.35 -3.92 -29.24
N VAL A 322 -20.40 -4.79 -28.90
CA VAL A 322 -19.24 -5.13 -29.73
C VAL A 322 -18.67 -6.48 -29.26
N LEU A 323 -19.06 -7.56 -29.95
CA LEU A 323 -18.27 -8.79 -30.04
C LEU A 323 -17.74 -8.82 -31.48
N ALA A 324 -16.52 -8.32 -31.67
CA ALA A 324 -15.54 -8.70 -32.71
C ALA A 324 -14.49 -7.57 -32.86
N ALA A 325 -13.45 -7.60 -32.02
CA ALA A 325 -12.05 -7.30 -32.39
C ALA A 325 -11.22 -7.03 -31.13
N ALA A 326 -10.75 -8.10 -30.47
CA ALA A 326 -9.46 -8.13 -29.75
C ALA A 326 -9.24 -9.53 -29.13
N ALA A 327 -9.18 -10.54 -29.98
CA ALA A 327 -8.52 -11.79 -29.62
C ALA A 327 -7.18 -11.83 -30.38
N ILE A 328 -6.15 -11.22 -29.80
CA ILE A 328 -4.76 -11.61 -30.06
C ILE A 328 -4.07 -11.65 -28.70
N GLN A 329 -3.92 -12.85 -28.17
CA GLN A 329 -2.96 -13.10 -27.11
C GLN A 329 -1.56 -12.84 -27.67
N VAL A 330 -0.79 -11.96 -27.03
CA VAL A 330 0.64 -11.83 -27.32
C VAL A 330 1.35 -12.98 -26.60
N GLN A 331 1.32 -14.16 -27.22
CA GLN A 331 2.33 -15.18 -26.97
C GLN A 331 3.67 -14.65 -27.50
N GLY A 332 4.78 -14.93 -26.82
CA GLY A 332 6.10 -14.60 -27.33
C GLY A 332 6.33 -15.27 -28.67
N VAL A 333 7.23 -14.72 -29.48
CA VAL A 333 7.63 -15.36 -30.73
C VAL A 333 8.32 -16.66 -30.37
N ALA A 334 7.74 -17.79 -30.79
CA ALA A 334 8.31 -19.11 -30.55
C ALA A 334 9.77 -19.19 -30.99
N VAL A 335 10.54 -20.06 -30.34
CA VAL A 335 11.89 -20.42 -30.78
C VAL A 335 11.88 -20.76 -32.28
N TRP A 336 12.80 -20.13 -33.03
CA TRP A 336 12.92 -20.10 -34.50
C TRP A 336 11.91 -19.22 -35.26
N GLY A 337 11.05 -18.45 -34.59
CA GLY A 337 10.17 -17.46 -35.22
C GLY A 337 10.87 -16.13 -35.53
N GLN A 338 10.38 -15.39 -36.53
CA GLN A 338 10.90 -14.06 -36.86
C GLN A 338 10.48 -13.05 -35.78
N CYS A 339 11.44 -12.29 -35.27
CA CYS A 339 11.27 -11.34 -34.17
C CYS A 339 11.76 -9.92 -34.50
N GLY A 340 12.14 -9.66 -35.76
CA GLY A 340 12.59 -8.34 -36.20
C GLY A 340 12.89 -8.27 -37.70
N GLY A 341 13.13 -7.04 -38.18
CA GLY A 341 13.35 -6.69 -39.58
C GLY A 341 12.63 -5.39 -39.95
N LEU A 342 13.17 -4.59 -40.87
CA LEU A 342 12.66 -3.27 -41.27
C LEU A 342 11.19 -3.25 -41.71
N THR A 343 10.66 -4.39 -42.14
CA THR A 343 9.26 -4.55 -42.59
C THR A 343 8.46 -5.51 -41.71
N TRP A 344 8.99 -5.93 -40.56
CA TRP A 344 8.32 -6.87 -39.64
C TRP A 344 7.35 -6.13 -38.72
N THR A 345 6.07 -6.49 -38.77
CA THR A 345 4.99 -5.92 -37.94
C THR A 345 4.48 -6.90 -36.87
N GLY A 346 5.13 -8.06 -36.72
CA GLY A 346 4.76 -9.08 -35.73
C GLY A 346 5.48 -8.88 -34.38
N GLY A 347 5.34 -9.87 -33.49
CA GLY A 347 5.95 -9.82 -32.16
C GLY A 347 7.48 -9.63 -32.21
N THR A 348 8.02 -8.84 -31.28
CA THR A 348 9.46 -8.53 -31.19
C THR A 348 10.15 -9.19 -30.00
N THR A 349 9.38 -9.90 -29.17
CA THR A 349 9.86 -10.53 -27.94
C THR A 349 9.73 -12.03 -28.08
N CYS A 350 10.85 -12.74 -27.95
CA CYS A 350 10.89 -14.20 -28.04
C CYS A 350 10.36 -14.88 -26.77
N ASP A 351 9.91 -16.13 -26.91
CA ASP A 351 9.53 -16.96 -25.77
C ASP A 351 10.69 -17.17 -24.78
N SER A 352 10.33 -17.30 -23.49
CA SER A 352 11.28 -17.46 -22.39
C SER A 352 12.29 -18.59 -22.65
N GLY A 353 13.59 -18.29 -22.52
CA GLY A 353 14.70 -19.21 -22.85
C GLY A 353 15.30 -19.02 -24.26
N SER A 354 14.79 -18.04 -25.02
CA SER A 354 15.34 -17.63 -26.31
C SER A 354 15.48 -16.11 -26.43
N TYR A 355 16.29 -15.64 -27.38
CA TYR A 355 16.49 -14.21 -27.63
C TYR A 355 16.42 -13.91 -29.12
N CYS A 356 16.09 -12.66 -29.46
CA CYS A 356 15.99 -12.23 -30.84
C CYS A 356 17.39 -11.95 -31.40
N GLN A 357 17.88 -12.83 -32.27
CA GLN A 357 19.16 -12.67 -32.94
C GLN A 357 18.97 -11.94 -34.26
N TYR A 358 19.66 -10.81 -34.42
CA TYR A 358 19.72 -10.08 -35.69
C TYR A 358 20.47 -10.91 -36.75
N GLN A 359 19.88 -11.06 -37.94
CA GLN A 359 20.57 -11.68 -39.09
C GLN A 359 20.89 -10.65 -40.19
N ASN A 360 19.94 -9.79 -40.53
CA ASN A 360 20.13 -8.65 -41.44
C ASN A 360 19.01 -7.63 -41.24
N ASP A 361 19.09 -6.51 -41.96
CA ASP A 361 18.15 -5.39 -41.82
C ASP A 361 16.69 -5.77 -42.03
N TYR A 362 16.39 -6.84 -42.75
CA TYR A 362 15.02 -7.29 -43.04
C TYR A 362 14.59 -8.49 -42.20
N TYR A 363 15.48 -9.10 -41.42
CA TYR A 363 15.20 -10.36 -40.72
C TYR A 363 16.02 -10.55 -39.43
N SER A 364 15.31 -10.76 -38.32
CA SER A 364 15.85 -11.24 -37.03
C SER A 364 15.02 -12.43 -36.55
N GLN A 365 15.64 -13.41 -35.90
CA GLN A 365 14.98 -14.67 -35.52
C GLN A 365 15.23 -15.03 -34.05
N CYS A 366 14.21 -15.57 -33.37
CA CYS A 366 14.35 -16.13 -32.04
C CYS A 366 15.20 -17.39 -32.09
N VAL A 367 16.29 -17.46 -31.34
CA VAL A 367 17.14 -18.65 -31.27
C VAL A 367 17.29 -19.12 -29.82
N PRO A 368 17.38 -20.45 -29.56
CA PRO A 368 17.61 -20.96 -28.22
C PRO A 368 18.96 -20.49 -27.66
N GLY A 369 18.99 -20.05 -26.40
CA GLY A 369 20.24 -19.78 -25.68
C GLY A 369 20.20 -18.53 -24.80
N THR A 370 21.12 -18.46 -23.85
CA THR A 370 21.48 -17.21 -23.16
C THR A 370 22.57 -16.52 -23.97
N SER A 371 22.34 -15.25 -24.35
CA SER A 371 23.25 -14.51 -25.22
C SER A 371 24.67 -14.51 -24.67
N THR A 372 25.61 -15.17 -25.37
CA THR A 372 27.05 -14.99 -25.17
C THR A 372 27.75 -14.86 -26.53
N ALA A 373 28.05 -13.60 -26.85
CA ALA A 373 29.20 -12.99 -27.54
C ALA A 373 29.95 -13.69 -28.70
N THR A 374 30.41 -12.90 -29.67
CA THR A 374 31.81 -12.79 -30.19
C THR A 374 31.86 -11.88 -31.43
N GLY A 375 32.91 -11.13 -31.78
CA GLY A 375 34.32 -10.95 -31.33
C GLY A 375 34.92 -9.78 -32.16
N ALA A 376 36.21 -9.45 -32.25
CA ALA A 376 37.48 -9.64 -31.54
C ALA A 376 38.54 -8.98 -32.46
N THR A 377 39.47 -8.16 -31.94
CA THR A 377 40.86 -8.07 -32.45
C THR A 377 41.80 -7.43 -31.40
N SER A 378 42.97 -8.06 -31.28
CA SER A 378 44.14 -7.88 -30.39
C SER A 378 44.82 -6.49 -30.48
N ALA A 379 45.81 -6.04 -29.68
CA ALA A 379 46.67 -6.58 -28.63
C ALA A 379 47.27 -5.40 -27.81
N SER A 380 47.65 -5.63 -26.54
CA SER A 380 48.99 -5.31 -25.96
C SER A 380 48.91 -5.09 -24.44
N THR A 381 49.79 -5.81 -23.76
CA THR A 381 50.11 -5.82 -22.32
C THR A 381 50.41 -4.46 -21.70
N THR A 382 49.79 -4.17 -20.56
CA THR A 382 50.43 -3.56 -19.39
C THR A 382 49.72 -4.00 -18.11
N THR A 383 50.51 -4.52 -17.18
CA THR A 383 50.16 -4.89 -15.81
C THR A 383 49.73 -3.69 -14.98
N SER A 384 48.53 -3.73 -14.41
CA SER A 384 48.15 -2.93 -13.24
C SER A 384 47.11 -3.69 -12.42
N SER A 385 47.43 -3.92 -11.15
CA SER A 385 46.52 -4.46 -10.13
C SER A 385 45.25 -3.63 -10.04
N ALA A 386 44.08 -4.25 -10.22
CA ALA A 386 42.80 -3.60 -10.00
C ALA A 386 41.83 -4.52 -9.25
N ALA A 387 41.44 -4.01 -8.08
CA ALA A 387 40.15 -4.06 -7.41
C ALA A 387 39.19 -5.23 -7.69
N THR A 388 38.83 -5.89 -6.59
CA THR A 388 37.63 -6.71 -6.39
C THR A 388 36.35 -5.91 -6.74
N PRO A 389 35.37 -6.48 -7.47
CA PRO A 389 34.11 -5.81 -7.80
C PRO A 389 32.98 -6.15 -6.81
N THR A 390 32.23 -5.16 -6.31
CA THR A 390 30.78 -5.19 -5.90
C THR A 390 30.38 -3.80 -5.34
N ALA A 391 29.26 -3.13 -5.62
CA ALA A 391 27.93 -3.51 -6.10
C ALA A 391 27.26 -2.37 -6.93
N THR A 392 26.57 -2.69 -8.01
CA THR A 392 25.77 -1.74 -8.83
C THR A 392 24.36 -2.28 -9.07
N GLY A 393 23.48 -2.19 -8.07
CA GLY A 393 22.11 -2.71 -8.12
C GLY A 393 20.99 -1.72 -7.80
N LEU A 394 21.27 -0.40 -7.77
CA LEU A 394 20.24 0.61 -7.53
C LEU A 394 19.36 0.83 -8.79
N ARG A 395 18.11 1.25 -8.58
CA ARG A 395 17.03 1.31 -9.59
C ARG A 395 16.96 2.66 -10.32
N GLY A 396 17.64 3.69 -9.85
CA GLY A 396 17.61 5.03 -10.42
C GLY A 396 16.32 5.79 -10.09
N LEU A 397 16.11 6.19 -8.83
CA LEU A 397 14.89 6.89 -8.42
C LEU A 397 14.64 8.17 -9.24
N HIS A 398 15.66 9.01 -9.45
CA HIS A 398 15.52 10.19 -10.30
C HIS A 398 15.27 9.84 -11.76
N ALA A 399 15.93 8.83 -12.31
CA ALA A 399 15.69 8.41 -13.68
C ALA A 399 14.23 7.96 -13.89
N LEU A 400 13.69 7.19 -12.93
CA LEU A 400 12.30 6.77 -12.91
C LEU A 400 11.34 7.97 -12.76
N ALA A 401 11.57 8.84 -11.79
CA ALA A 401 10.76 10.04 -11.57
C ALA A 401 10.77 10.99 -12.78
N LYS A 402 11.93 11.18 -13.40
CA LYS A 402 12.11 12.05 -14.57
C LYS A 402 11.31 11.56 -15.76
N ALA A 403 11.22 10.24 -15.96
CA ALA A 403 10.34 9.64 -16.98
C ALA A 403 8.85 9.92 -16.75
N LYS A 404 8.47 10.29 -15.52
CA LYS A 404 7.12 10.68 -15.11
C LYS A 404 6.93 12.20 -15.02
N GLY A 405 7.89 12.98 -15.52
CA GLY A 405 7.86 14.43 -15.44
C GLY A 405 8.01 14.97 -14.02
N ARG A 406 8.76 14.27 -13.16
CA ARG A 406 9.06 14.65 -11.78
C ARG A 406 10.56 14.65 -11.54
N TYR A 407 11.06 15.45 -10.61
CA TYR A 407 12.38 15.17 -10.04
C TYR A 407 12.29 14.21 -8.85
N PHE A 408 13.41 13.56 -8.54
CA PHE A 408 13.65 12.90 -7.26
C PHE A 408 14.95 13.47 -6.71
N GLY A 409 14.98 13.86 -5.44
CA GLY A 409 16.09 14.59 -4.84
C GLY A 409 16.41 14.14 -3.43
N THR A 410 17.48 14.71 -2.88
CA THR A 410 17.90 14.50 -1.49
C THR A 410 18.42 15.81 -0.91
N ALA A 411 18.17 16.04 0.37
CA ALA A 411 18.89 17.06 1.14
C ALA A 411 20.17 16.47 1.75
N THR A 412 21.11 17.32 2.19
CA THR A 412 22.29 16.85 2.95
C THR A 412 23.06 18.02 3.54
N ASP A 413 23.70 17.78 4.69
CA ASP A 413 24.71 18.67 5.28
C ASP A 413 26.15 18.19 5.08
N GLN A 414 26.32 17.00 4.50
CA GLN A 414 27.50 16.18 4.70
C GLN A 414 28.57 16.39 3.63
N LEU A 415 28.27 17.11 2.54
CA LEU A 415 29.11 17.08 1.34
C LEU A 415 30.53 17.65 1.53
N TRP A 416 30.73 18.67 2.38
CA TRP A 416 32.03 19.33 2.52
C TRP A 416 33.04 18.53 3.37
N THR A 417 32.56 17.82 4.41
CA THR A 417 33.44 17.15 5.39
C THR A 417 33.37 15.63 5.39
N ASN A 418 32.36 15.04 4.75
CA ASN A 418 32.17 13.60 4.78
C ASN A 418 33.19 12.88 3.88
N THR A 419 33.76 11.80 4.41
CA THR A 419 34.75 10.96 3.70
C THR A 419 34.21 9.54 3.42
N ASP A 420 32.95 9.27 3.78
CA ASP A 420 32.27 8.03 3.42
C ASP A 420 32.00 8.02 1.90
N SER A 421 32.85 7.30 1.17
CA SER A 421 32.76 7.18 -0.28
C SER A 421 31.46 6.53 -0.75
N THR A 422 30.84 5.67 0.07
CA THR A 422 29.57 5.00 -0.29
C THR A 422 28.42 5.99 -0.24
N TYR A 423 28.35 6.77 0.84
CA TYR A 423 27.38 7.86 0.97
C TYR A 423 27.52 8.84 -0.20
N LEU A 424 28.72 9.38 -0.42
CA LEU A 424 28.96 10.36 -1.48
C LEU A 424 28.66 9.81 -2.87
N ALA A 425 28.94 8.53 -3.13
CA ALA A 425 28.62 7.90 -4.41
C ALA A 425 27.10 7.78 -4.64
N ILE A 426 26.31 7.48 -3.60
CA ILE A 426 24.85 7.41 -3.71
C ILE A 426 24.26 8.81 -3.84
N THR A 427 24.61 9.73 -2.93
CA THR A 427 24.13 11.12 -2.96
C THR A 427 24.47 11.81 -4.27
N GLY A 428 25.63 11.50 -4.87
CA GLY A 428 26.13 12.12 -6.10
C GLY A 428 25.72 11.39 -7.37
N ASN A 429 24.92 10.32 -7.28
CA ASN A 429 24.45 9.61 -8.45
C ASN A 429 23.27 10.35 -9.09
N PRO A 430 23.43 10.94 -10.30
CA PRO A 430 22.35 11.69 -10.95
C PRO A 430 21.15 10.82 -11.34
N ASN A 431 21.31 9.49 -11.40
CA ASN A 431 20.19 8.60 -11.65
C ASN A 431 19.35 8.36 -10.38
N GLU A 432 19.92 8.48 -9.19
CA GLU A 432 19.17 8.37 -7.92
C GLU A 432 18.59 9.72 -7.50
N PHE A 433 19.41 10.77 -7.56
CA PHE A 433 19.00 12.12 -7.16
C PHE A 433 19.38 13.11 -8.25
N GLY A 434 18.39 13.85 -8.77
CA GLY A 434 18.60 14.95 -9.72
C GLY A 434 18.51 16.33 -9.09
N VAL A 435 18.00 16.42 -7.86
CA VAL A 435 17.92 17.65 -7.06
C VAL A 435 18.67 17.45 -5.75
N ASN A 436 19.50 18.43 -5.37
CA ASN A 436 20.15 18.48 -4.08
C ASN A 436 19.72 19.73 -3.29
N THR A 437 19.34 19.55 -2.02
CA THR A 437 18.95 20.67 -1.13
C THR A 437 19.99 20.86 -0.02
N PRO A 438 20.56 22.07 0.17
CA PRO A 438 21.34 22.41 1.36
C PRO A 438 20.52 22.33 2.64
N GLY A 439 20.87 21.42 3.53
CA GLY A 439 20.12 21.19 4.78
C GLY A 439 20.23 22.36 5.75
N ASN A 440 21.41 22.98 5.84
CA ASN A 440 21.68 24.10 6.76
C ASN A 440 22.49 25.25 6.14
N GLN A 441 23.19 25.01 5.04
CA GLN A 441 24.25 25.89 4.54
C GLN A 441 23.71 27.20 3.95
N LEU A 442 22.42 27.27 3.64
CA LEU A 442 21.74 28.45 3.11
C LEU A 442 20.74 29.10 4.07
N LYS A 443 20.65 28.61 5.32
CA LYS A 443 19.83 29.27 6.36
C LYS A 443 20.46 30.61 6.78
N TRP A 444 19.68 31.48 7.41
CA TRP A 444 20.10 32.85 7.72
C TRP A 444 21.33 32.89 8.65
N ASP A 445 21.38 32.05 9.69
CA ASP A 445 22.55 32.00 10.59
C ASP A 445 23.85 31.53 9.93
N ALA A 446 23.75 30.71 8.89
CA ALA A 446 24.89 30.26 8.08
C ALA A 446 25.35 31.35 7.10
N THR A 447 24.41 32.09 6.50
CA THR A 447 24.70 33.03 5.42
C THR A 447 24.96 34.46 5.88
N GLU A 448 24.40 34.88 7.02
CA GLU A 448 24.55 36.24 7.57
C GLU A 448 24.56 36.23 9.11
N LYS A 449 25.53 35.52 9.70
CA LYS A 449 25.69 35.40 11.16
C LYS A 449 25.82 36.76 11.88
N SER A 450 26.32 37.78 11.19
CA SER A 450 26.42 39.16 11.67
C SER A 450 25.92 40.11 10.60
N ARG A 451 25.20 41.17 11.00
CA ARG A 451 24.55 42.11 10.08
C ARG A 451 25.51 42.61 9.00
N ASN A 452 25.12 42.45 7.74
CA ASN A 452 25.90 42.82 6.55
C ASN A 452 27.25 42.11 6.39
N VAL A 453 27.47 40.99 7.08
CA VAL A 453 28.64 40.14 6.91
C VAL A 453 28.19 38.79 6.37
N PHE A 454 28.22 38.67 5.05
CA PHE A 454 27.74 37.48 4.35
C PHE A 454 28.83 36.42 4.19
N THR A 455 28.46 35.15 4.37
CA THR A 455 29.32 34.00 4.13
C THR A 455 28.62 33.02 3.20
N TYR A 456 29.27 32.65 2.10
CA TYR A 456 28.70 31.74 1.09
C TYR A 456 29.46 30.43 0.95
N THR A 457 30.62 30.27 1.59
CA THR A 457 31.56 29.16 1.36
C THR A 457 30.91 27.78 1.32
N ASN A 458 30.11 27.43 2.33
CA ASN A 458 29.50 26.10 2.42
C ASN A 458 28.35 25.93 1.42
N GLY A 459 27.55 26.96 1.19
CA GLY A 459 26.47 26.94 0.21
C GLY A 459 27.00 26.89 -1.23
N ASP A 460 28.06 27.65 -1.53
CA ASP A 460 28.76 27.64 -2.82
C ASP A 460 29.33 26.26 -3.12
N TYR A 461 29.91 25.59 -2.11
CA TYR A 461 30.39 24.23 -2.28
C TYR A 461 29.26 23.28 -2.63
N GLN A 462 28.14 23.31 -1.90
CA GLN A 462 27.03 22.40 -2.12
C GLN A 462 26.40 22.60 -3.50
N VAL A 463 26.14 23.85 -3.89
CA VAL A 463 25.62 24.18 -5.22
C VAL A 463 26.60 23.76 -6.32
N SER A 464 27.90 23.98 -6.11
CA SER A 464 28.94 23.56 -7.06
C SER A 464 29.05 22.04 -7.15
N TRP A 465 28.94 21.33 -6.01
CA TRP A 465 28.99 19.89 -5.94
C TRP A 465 27.80 19.27 -6.69
N ALA A 466 26.58 19.78 -6.47
CA ALA A 466 25.38 19.33 -7.18
C ALA A 466 25.56 19.50 -8.69
N LYS A 467 26.00 20.69 -9.13
CA LYS A 467 26.30 20.96 -10.54
C LYS A 467 27.35 19.99 -11.11
N ASN A 468 28.43 19.72 -10.37
CA ASN A 468 29.50 18.81 -10.80
C ASN A 468 29.02 17.35 -10.90
N HIS A 469 27.93 17.00 -10.23
CA HIS A 469 27.28 15.68 -10.29
C HIS A 469 26.06 15.66 -11.22
N SER A 470 25.89 16.66 -12.09
CA SER A 470 24.74 16.78 -13.00
C SER A 470 23.38 16.85 -12.30
N GLN A 471 23.37 17.39 -11.09
CA GLN A 471 22.18 17.69 -10.30
C GLN A 471 21.91 19.19 -10.32
N VAL A 472 20.68 19.59 -10.02
CA VAL A 472 20.33 20.99 -9.75
C VAL A 472 20.10 21.21 -8.26
N SER A 473 20.12 22.47 -7.83
CA SER A 473 19.91 22.81 -6.42
C SER A 473 18.57 23.48 -6.17
N ARG A 474 17.82 22.98 -5.17
CA ARG A 474 16.75 23.74 -4.49
C ARG A 474 17.36 24.43 -3.29
N ALA A 475 17.15 25.73 -3.15
CA ALA A 475 17.74 26.50 -2.07
C ALA A 475 16.76 26.66 -0.90
N HIS A 476 17.26 26.40 0.31
CA HIS A 476 16.48 26.38 1.55
C HIS A 476 17.28 27.06 2.67
N THR A 477 16.83 28.15 3.28
CA THR A 477 15.64 28.99 3.04
C THR A 477 15.99 30.45 3.38
N LEU A 478 15.28 31.43 2.80
CA LEU A 478 15.61 32.85 2.99
C LEU A 478 15.05 33.46 4.27
N VAL A 479 13.82 33.09 4.68
CA VAL A 479 13.15 33.66 5.85
C VAL A 479 12.53 32.55 6.68
N TRP A 480 13.07 32.34 7.88
CA TRP A 480 12.58 31.35 8.82
C TRP A 480 12.69 31.85 10.26
N HIS A 481 11.83 31.34 11.14
CA HIS A 481 11.83 31.71 12.55
C HIS A 481 12.92 30.98 13.35
N SER A 482 13.37 29.82 12.86
CA SER A 482 14.46 29.04 13.43
C SER A 482 15.78 29.30 12.69
N GLN A 483 16.90 28.97 13.34
CA GLN A 483 18.25 29.20 12.82
C GLN A 483 18.44 30.65 12.29
N LEU A 484 17.85 31.57 13.05
CA LEU A 484 17.87 33.00 12.80
C LEU A 484 18.89 33.65 13.74
N PRO A 485 19.86 34.46 13.24
CA PRO A 485 20.82 35.14 14.09
C PRO A 485 20.16 35.96 15.20
N SER A 486 20.76 35.94 16.39
CA SER A 486 20.26 36.70 17.54
C SER A 486 20.18 38.21 17.30
N TRP A 487 21.03 38.74 16.42
CA TRP A 487 20.98 40.16 16.05
C TRP A 487 19.71 40.52 15.27
N VAL A 488 19.05 39.55 14.61
CA VAL A 488 17.74 39.72 13.97
C VAL A 488 16.62 39.42 14.96
N SER A 489 16.64 38.23 15.58
CA SER A 489 15.54 37.75 16.43
C SER A 489 15.34 38.60 17.70
N SER A 490 16.43 39.17 18.23
CA SER A 490 16.43 40.01 19.44
C SER A 490 16.90 41.44 19.17
N GLY A 491 16.92 41.88 17.91
CA GLY A 491 17.43 43.20 17.52
C GLY A 491 16.55 44.39 17.92
N GLY A 492 15.27 44.15 18.27
CA GLY A 492 14.35 45.20 18.71
C GLY A 492 14.03 46.26 17.64
N PHE A 493 14.11 45.88 16.36
CA PHE A 493 13.93 46.79 15.23
C PHE A 493 12.47 47.21 15.06
N ASP A 494 12.28 48.44 14.58
CA ASP A 494 10.97 48.88 14.08
C ASP A 494 10.60 48.20 12.76
N ASN A 495 9.35 48.38 12.34
CA ASN A 495 8.77 47.79 11.13
C ASN A 495 9.59 48.10 9.88
N ALA A 496 9.91 49.38 9.63
CA ALA A 496 10.64 49.81 8.44
C ALA A 496 12.08 49.25 8.41
N THR A 497 12.74 49.22 9.57
CA THR A 497 14.11 48.70 9.70
C THR A 497 14.15 47.19 9.50
N LEU A 498 13.21 46.43 10.08
CA LEU A 498 13.18 44.97 9.90
C LEU A 498 12.84 44.59 8.46
N ILE A 499 11.93 45.32 7.79
CA ILE A 499 11.67 45.16 6.35
C ILE A 499 12.95 45.36 5.55
N SER A 500 13.69 46.45 5.81
CA SER A 500 14.95 46.74 5.12
C SER A 500 16.01 45.66 5.36
N ILE A 501 16.13 45.14 6.59
CA ILE A 501 17.02 44.04 6.93
C ILE A 501 16.66 42.79 6.13
N MET A 502 15.39 42.40 6.11
CA MET A 502 14.92 41.23 5.38
C MET A 502 15.13 41.36 3.87
N GLN A 503 14.83 42.52 3.28
CA GLN A 503 15.07 42.77 1.86
C GLN A 503 16.57 42.75 1.52
N ASN A 504 17.42 43.33 2.37
CA ASN A 504 18.87 43.31 2.19
C ASN A 504 19.43 41.88 2.25
N HIS A 505 18.97 41.09 3.22
CA HIS A 505 19.35 39.67 3.32
C HIS A 505 18.98 38.92 2.04
N ILE A 506 17.71 38.99 1.63
CA ILE A 506 17.20 38.33 0.43
C ILE A 506 17.96 38.78 -0.82
N ALA A 507 18.20 40.08 -0.99
CA ALA A 507 18.91 40.62 -2.14
C ALA A 507 20.36 40.10 -2.25
N ASN A 508 21.06 39.98 -1.12
CA ASN A 508 22.43 39.47 -1.09
C ASN A 508 22.48 37.95 -1.31
N VAL A 509 21.69 37.18 -0.55
CA VAL A 509 21.72 35.71 -0.61
C VAL A 509 21.12 35.20 -1.92
N ALA A 510 19.88 35.54 -2.24
CA ALA A 510 19.26 35.10 -3.50
C ALA A 510 19.98 35.69 -4.73
N GLY A 511 20.49 36.92 -4.62
CA GLY A 511 21.30 37.55 -5.67
C GLY A 511 22.63 36.83 -5.93
N HIS A 512 23.31 36.33 -4.89
CA HIS A 512 24.55 35.56 -5.03
C HIS A 512 24.35 34.21 -5.75
N TYR A 513 23.20 33.57 -5.51
CA TYR A 513 22.83 32.30 -6.14
C TYR A 513 21.98 32.46 -7.42
N LYS A 514 21.82 33.68 -7.93
CA LYS A 514 21.03 33.96 -9.12
C LYS A 514 21.43 33.07 -10.30
N GLY A 515 20.45 32.33 -10.84
CA GLY A 515 20.66 31.40 -11.96
C GLY A 515 21.51 30.16 -11.64
N LYS A 516 21.83 29.92 -10.36
CA LYS A 516 22.55 28.71 -9.89
C LYS A 516 21.63 27.71 -9.18
N VAL A 517 20.45 28.15 -8.76
CA VAL A 517 19.43 27.35 -8.07
C VAL A 517 18.12 27.44 -8.85
N TYR A 518 17.36 26.34 -8.93
CA TYR A 518 16.12 26.32 -9.72
C TYR A 518 14.92 26.88 -8.94
N ALA A 519 14.94 26.73 -7.61
CA ALA A 519 13.88 27.16 -6.71
C ALA A 519 14.42 27.65 -5.37
N TRP A 520 13.68 28.55 -4.74
CA TRP A 520 13.87 29.02 -3.36
C TRP A 520 12.65 28.68 -2.50
N ASP A 521 12.88 28.06 -1.35
CA ASP A 521 11.99 28.19 -0.20
C ASP A 521 12.17 29.60 0.36
N VAL A 522 11.28 30.53 0.01
CA VAL A 522 11.44 31.95 0.35
C VAL A 522 11.08 32.18 1.80
N VAL A 523 9.96 31.62 2.24
CA VAL A 523 9.56 31.64 3.65
C VAL A 523 9.32 30.19 4.06
N ASN A 524 9.75 29.82 5.27
CA ASN A 524 9.54 28.51 5.86
C ASN A 524 8.69 28.60 7.15
N GLU A 525 7.73 27.70 7.33
CA GLU A 525 6.98 27.43 8.58
C GLU A 525 6.24 28.62 9.22
N MET A 526 5.32 29.23 8.48
CA MET A 526 4.62 30.45 8.90
C MET A 526 3.46 30.20 9.85
N PHE A 527 2.96 28.96 9.92
CA PHE A 527 1.78 28.60 10.73
C PHE A 527 2.12 27.64 11.87
N ASN A 528 1.32 27.70 12.93
CA ASN A 528 1.22 26.65 13.97
C ASN A 528 0.33 25.50 13.46
N ASP A 529 0.32 24.37 14.18
CA ASP A 529 -0.46 23.19 13.77
C ASP A 529 -1.98 23.40 13.72
N ASP A 530 -2.50 24.39 14.45
CA ASP A 530 -3.91 24.78 14.43
C ASP A 530 -4.26 25.75 13.28
N GLY A 531 -3.29 26.13 12.44
CA GLY A 531 -3.45 27.08 11.34
C GLY A 531 -3.40 28.56 11.75
N THR A 532 -3.14 28.87 13.02
CA THR A 532 -2.85 30.24 13.45
C THR A 532 -1.45 30.68 13.01
N TRP A 533 -1.25 31.99 12.87
CA TRP A 533 0.06 32.55 12.58
C TRP A 533 1.08 32.20 13.67
N ARG A 534 2.25 31.73 13.25
CA ARG A 534 3.36 31.50 14.16
C ARG A 534 3.92 32.84 14.65
N THR A 535 4.10 32.95 15.96
CA THR A 535 4.81 34.09 16.56
C THR A 535 6.28 34.05 16.14
N SER A 536 6.70 35.01 15.34
CA SER A 536 8.09 35.25 14.94
C SER A 536 8.41 36.74 15.02
N VAL A 537 9.69 37.13 14.98
CA VAL A 537 10.08 38.55 14.93
C VAL A 537 9.51 39.23 13.68
N PHE A 538 9.43 38.51 12.55
CA PHE A 538 8.85 39.01 11.32
C PHE A 538 7.34 39.24 11.46
N TYR A 539 6.59 38.25 11.92
CA TYR A 539 5.13 38.38 12.08
C TYR A 539 4.75 39.41 13.15
N THR A 540 5.43 39.41 14.30
CA THR A 540 5.13 40.33 15.42
C THR A 540 5.39 41.78 15.04
N THR A 541 6.45 42.07 14.30
CA THR A 541 6.86 43.44 13.98
C THR A 541 6.28 43.95 12.65
N ILE A 542 6.16 43.09 11.63
CA ILE A 542 5.71 43.46 10.29
C ILE A 542 4.23 43.13 10.07
N GLY A 543 3.70 42.11 10.75
CA GLY A 543 2.43 41.49 10.42
C GLY A 543 2.54 40.55 9.21
N PRO A 544 1.43 39.95 8.75
CA PRO A 544 1.43 38.88 7.73
C PRO A 544 2.04 39.29 6.38
N TYR A 545 2.16 40.60 6.10
CA TYR A 545 2.74 41.13 4.86
C TYR A 545 4.24 40.87 4.71
N TYR A 546 4.95 40.41 5.74
CA TYR A 546 6.37 40.04 5.60
C TYR A 546 6.60 38.99 4.50
N ILE A 547 5.62 38.11 4.27
CA ILE A 547 5.67 37.06 3.24
C ILE A 547 5.59 37.67 1.83
N ASP A 548 4.68 38.61 1.60
CA ASP A 548 4.56 39.34 0.34
C ASP A 548 5.87 40.09 0.01
N ILE A 549 6.38 40.83 1.01
CA ILE A 549 7.62 41.58 0.89
C ILE A 549 8.79 40.65 0.55
N ALA A 550 8.88 39.49 1.22
CA ALA A 550 9.93 38.50 0.97
C ALA A 550 9.85 37.91 -0.44
N LEU A 551 8.65 37.49 -0.89
CA LEU A 551 8.43 36.96 -2.24
C LEU A 551 8.78 37.98 -3.33
N ARG A 552 8.37 39.24 -3.17
CA ARG A 552 8.72 40.31 -4.12
C ARG A 552 10.22 40.60 -4.13
N ALA A 553 10.86 40.62 -2.96
CA ALA A 553 12.31 40.80 -2.86
C ALA A 553 13.07 39.64 -3.53
N ALA A 554 12.63 38.40 -3.31
CA ALA A 554 13.24 37.21 -3.91
C ALA A 554 13.09 37.24 -5.45
N ARG A 555 11.90 37.59 -5.96
CA ARG A 555 11.68 37.76 -7.40
C ARG A 555 12.56 38.85 -8.01
N ALA A 556 12.78 39.95 -7.30
CA ALA A 556 13.64 41.03 -7.76
C ALA A 556 15.12 40.60 -7.81
N ALA A 557 15.57 39.80 -6.83
CA ALA A 557 16.92 39.28 -6.77
C ALA A 557 17.21 38.26 -7.88
N ASP A 558 16.32 37.27 -8.03
CA ASP A 558 16.39 36.27 -9.10
C ASP A 558 15.02 36.11 -9.81
N PRO A 559 14.86 36.72 -11.00
CA PRO A 559 13.63 36.58 -11.79
C PRO A 559 13.39 35.17 -12.33
N THR A 560 14.40 34.30 -12.35
CA THR A 560 14.36 32.99 -13.00
C THR A 560 14.06 31.83 -12.05
N ALA A 561 14.42 31.95 -10.78
CA ALA A 561 14.13 30.92 -9.79
C ALA A 561 12.63 30.85 -9.47
N LYS A 562 12.14 29.64 -9.22
CA LYS A 562 10.79 29.39 -8.71
C LYS A 562 10.71 29.73 -7.22
N LEU A 563 9.64 30.39 -6.78
CA LEU A 563 9.46 30.88 -5.42
C LEU A 563 8.39 30.09 -4.68
N TYR A 564 8.79 29.47 -3.57
CA TYR A 564 7.95 28.59 -2.75
C TYR A 564 7.70 29.13 -1.35
N LEU A 565 6.52 28.83 -0.82
CA LEU A 565 6.29 28.73 0.63
C LEU A 565 6.44 27.26 1.03
N ASN A 566 7.12 26.97 2.14
CA ASN A 566 7.41 25.61 2.60
C ASN A 566 6.98 25.41 4.06
N ASP A 567 6.30 24.31 4.39
CA ASP A 567 5.84 24.03 5.77
C ASP A 567 5.57 22.54 6.03
N TYR A 568 5.70 22.11 7.29
CA TYR A 568 5.35 20.75 7.76
C TYR A 568 3.89 20.63 8.15
N ASN A 569 3.37 19.40 8.26
CA ASN A 569 1.97 19.10 8.64
C ASN A 569 0.93 19.80 7.75
N THR A 570 1.31 20.17 6.53
CA THR A 570 0.41 20.76 5.53
C THR A 570 0.06 19.78 4.42
N ASP A 571 0.61 18.57 4.43
CA ASP A 571 0.48 17.55 3.39
C ASP A 571 -0.95 17.03 3.19
N TRP A 572 -1.73 16.96 4.27
CA TRP A 572 -3.12 16.53 4.26
C TRP A 572 -4.08 17.70 4.53
N THR A 573 -5.36 17.51 4.21
CA THR A 573 -6.42 18.50 4.50
C THR A 573 -6.59 18.69 6.01
N GLY A 574 -6.56 19.93 6.48
CA GLY A 574 -6.76 20.30 7.88
C GLY A 574 -6.47 21.78 8.11
N SER A 575 -6.65 22.27 9.34
CA SER A 575 -6.60 23.69 9.66
C SER A 575 -5.32 24.40 9.19
N LYS A 576 -4.15 23.77 9.33
CA LYS A 576 -2.88 24.34 8.89
C LYS A 576 -2.77 24.44 7.37
N SER A 577 -3.14 23.38 6.64
CA SER A 577 -3.12 23.40 5.17
C SER A 577 -4.22 24.31 4.60
N ASP A 578 -5.34 24.48 5.30
CA ASP A 578 -6.40 25.44 4.95
C ASP A 578 -5.90 26.89 5.10
N ALA A 579 -5.16 27.19 6.18
CA ALA A 579 -4.51 28.49 6.37
C ALA A 579 -3.49 28.77 5.26
N MET A 580 -2.65 27.78 4.92
CA MET A 580 -1.71 27.86 3.81
C MET A 580 -2.40 28.09 2.47
N TYR A 581 -3.51 27.37 2.20
CA TYR A 581 -4.31 27.52 0.99
C TYR A 581 -4.90 28.94 0.86
N ASN A 582 -5.48 29.44 1.94
CA ASN A 582 -6.07 30.78 1.96
C ASN A 582 -5.02 31.87 1.77
N LEU A 583 -3.84 31.72 2.38
CA LEU A 583 -2.71 32.60 2.16
C LEU A 583 -2.24 32.58 0.69
N ALA A 584 -2.03 31.40 0.12
CA ALA A 584 -1.59 31.26 -1.27
C ALA A 584 -2.58 31.91 -2.25
N LYS A 585 -3.88 31.67 -2.04
CA LYS A 585 -4.96 32.28 -2.82
C LYS A 585 -4.97 33.81 -2.72
N ASP A 586 -4.80 34.36 -1.52
CA ASP A 586 -4.72 35.82 -1.31
C ASP A 586 -3.48 36.45 -1.97
N LEU A 587 -2.32 35.81 -1.85
CA LEU A 587 -1.07 36.26 -2.48
C LEU A 587 -1.22 36.33 -4.01
N LEU A 588 -1.76 35.28 -4.61
CA LEU A 588 -2.03 35.24 -6.06
C LEU A 588 -3.03 36.31 -6.49
N ALA A 589 -4.12 36.50 -5.73
CA ALA A 589 -5.11 37.55 -6.02
C ALA A 589 -4.51 38.96 -6.00
N ARG A 590 -3.47 39.19 -5.19
CA ARG A 590 -2.74 40.47 -5.09
C ARG A 590 -1.54 40.57 -6.05
N GLY A 591 -1.34 39.59 -6.94
CA GLY A 591 -0.24 39.57 -7.89
C GLY A 591 1.14 39.49 -7.21
N VAL A 592 1.22 38.79 -6.08
CA VAL A 592 2.50 38.45 -5.44
C VAL A 592 3.11 37.26 -6.19
N PRO A 593 4.42 37.27 -6.50
CA PRO A 593 5.06 36.24 -7.31
C PRO A 593 5.26 34.95 -6.48
N LEU A 594 4.23 34.11 -6.42
CA LEU A 594 4.27 32.78 -5.82
C LEU A 594 4.16 31.73 -6.93
N ASP A 595 5.13 30.82 -7.02
CA ASP A 595 5.11 29.78 -8.06
C ASP A 595 4.69 28.41 -7.52
N GLY A 596 4.90 28.14 -6.23
CA GLY A 596 4.56 26.83 -5.69
C GLY A 596 4.47 26.73 -4.17
N ILE A 597 4.00 25.57 -3.71
CA ILE A 597 3.95 25.18 -2.29
C ILE A 597 4.81 23.93 -2.08
N GLY A 598 5.71 24.03 -1.11
CA GLY A 598 6.52 22.94 -0.61
C GLY A 598 5.86 22.31 0.61
N PHE A 599 5.70 20.99 0.56
CA PHE A 599 5.19 20.19 1.67
C PHE A 599 6.34 19.36 2.21
N GLN A 600 6.74 19.63 3.47
CA GLN A 600 7.94 18.99 4.03
C GLN A 600 7.78 17.48 4.11
N ALA A 601 6.61 16.97 4.48
CA ALA A 601 6.36 15.53 4.65
C ALA A 601 7.32 14.84 5.64
N HIS A 602 7.58 15.47 6.79
CA HIS A 602 8.14 14.80 7.97
C HIS A 602 7.06 13.96 8.65
N LEU A 603 7.02 12.67 8.37
CA LEU A 603 5.93 11.79 8.77
C LEU A 603 6.36 10.77 9.82
N ILE A 604 5.36 10.22 10.49
CA ILE A 604 5.50 9.05 11.36
C ILE A 604 4.69 7.92 10.74
N VAL A 605 5.22 6.71 10.76
CA VAL A 605 4.51 5.51 10.27
C VAL A 605 3.08 5.48 10.81
N ASN A 606 2.13 5.36 9.88
CA ASN A 606 0.68 5.29 10.14
C ASN A 606 0.04 6.44 10.96
N SER A 607 0.72 7.58 11.15
CA SER A 607 0.20 8.68 11.99
C SER A 607 -0.04 9.97 11.21
N PHE A 608 -0.58 9.84 10.00
CA PHE A 608 -0.97 10.98 9.16
C PHE A 608 -2.27 10.69 8.39
N SER A 609 -3.02 11.74 8.06
CA SER A 609 -4.25 11.60 7.29
C SER A 609 -3.95 11.33 5.81
N ARG A 610 -4.73 10.45 5.18
CA ARG A 610 -4.52 10.00 3.80
C ARG A 610 -5.31 10.84 2.78
N THR A 611 -5.20 12.16 2.86
CA THR A 611 -5.84 13.11 1.92
C THR A 611 -4.84 13.94 1.11
N PHE A 612 -3.63 13.41 0.90
CA PHE A 612 -2.52 14.13 0.26
C PHE A 612 -2.86 14.55 -1.17
N GLN A 613 -3.34 13.61 -1.99
CA GLN A 613 -3.72 13.92 -3.37
C GLN A 613 -4.76 15.04 -3.45
N ALA A 614 -5.82 14.97 -2.65
CA ALA A 614 -6.87 16.00 -2.64
C ALA A 614 -6.32 17.36 -2.18
N ASN A 615 -5.46 17.36 -1.16
CA ASN A 615 -4.83 18.56 -0.67
C ASN A 615 -3.85 19.16 -1.69
N TYR A 616 -2.98 18.36 -2.31
CA TYR A 616 -2.08 18.81 -3.37
C TYR A 616 -2.87 19.33 -4.59
N GLN A 617 -3.96 18.67 -4.96
CA GLN A 617 -4.80 19.06 -6.09
C GLN A 617 -5.39 20.46 -5.92
N ARG A 618 -5.88 20.83 -4.72
CA ARG A 618 -6.44 22.19 -4.54
C ARG A 618 -5.39 23.29 -4.74
N PHE A 619 -4.13 23.07 -4.38
CA PHE A 619 -3.06 24.05 -4.66
C PHE A 619 -2.70 24.07 -6.15
N ALA A 620 -2.64 22.90 -6.79
CA ALA A 620 -2.50 22.79 -8.24
C ALA A 620 -3.60 23.55 -9.00
N ASP A 621 -4.84 23.50 -8.51
CA ASP A 621 -5.99 24.20 -9.09
C ASP A 621 -5.89 25.73 -8.99
N LEU A 622 -5.01 26.26 -8.11
CA LEU A 622 -4.63 27.68 -8.08
C LEU A 622 -3.58 28.04 -9.15
N GLY A 623 -3.09 27.06 -9.91
CA GLY A 623 -2.00 27.20 -10.87
C GLY A 623 -0.60 27.14 -10.26
N LEU A 624 -0.48 26.65 -9.02
CA LEU A 624 0.79 26.53 -8.30
C LEU A 624 1.45 25.17 -8.55
N ASP A 625 2.77 25.17 -8.64
CA ASP A 625 3.57 23.94 -8.54
C ASP A 625 3.43 23.38 -7.10
N VAL A 626 3.40 22.06 -6.98
CA VAL A 626 3.43 21.35 -5.69
C VAL A 626 4.73 20.55 -5.61
N ALA A 627 5.44 20.59 -4.48
CA ALA A 627 6.65 19.79 -4.29
C ALA A 627 6.64 19.14 -2.92
N ILE A 628 7.05 17.87 -2.85
CA ILE A 628 7.38 17.21 -1.58
C ILE A 628 8.86 17.49 -1.32
N THR A 629 9.18 18.18 -0.23
CA THR A 629 10.47 18.87 -0.08
C THR A 629 11.43 18.23 0.92
N GLU A 630 10.92 17.51 1.92
CA GLU A 630 11.73 17.05 3.06
C GLU A 630 11.30 15.65 3.55
N LEU A 631 10.94 14.76 2.62
CA LEU A 631 10.30 13.49 2.95
C LEU A 631 11.21 12.60 3.83
N ASP A 632 10.71 12.29 5.02
CA ASP A 632 11.18 11.21 5.87
C ASP A 632 9.98 10.59 6.60
N ILE A 633 10.04 9.29 6.92
CA ILE A 633 8.93 8.60 7.59
C ILE A 633 9.48 7.77 8.73
N ARG A 634 9.58 8.34 9.92
CA ARG A 634 10.18 7.67 11.09
C ARG A 634 9.21 6.71 11.79
N TYR A 635 9.76 5.84 12.64
CA TYR A 635 8.99 5.01 13.57
C TYR A 635 9.75 4.79 14.87
N THR A 636 9.02 4.36 15.91
CA THR A 636 9.57 4.00 17.21
C THR A 636 10.56 2.84 17.12
N LEU A 637 11.68 2.95 17.83
CA LEU A 637 12.70 1.91 17.96
C LEU A 637 12.49 1.07 19.24
N PRO A 638 12.88 -0.23 19.25
CA PRO A 638 13.57 -0.95 18.19
C PRO A 638 12.68 -1.29 16.99
N GLN A 639 13.31 -1.41 15.82
CA GLN A 639 12.65 -1.78 14.58
C GLN A 639 11.95 -3.16 14.67
N THR A 640 10.77 -3.26 14.05
CA THR A 640 10.08 -4.53 13.78
C THR A 640 9.79 -4.65 12.28
N ASP A 641 9.60 -5.87 11.78
CA ASP A 641 9.25 -6.10 10.37
C ASP A 641 7.92 -5.43 9.97
N ALA A 642 6.99 -5.31 10.92
CA ALA A 642 5.72 -4.61 10.72
C ALA A 642 5.94 -3.11 10.48
N LEU A 643 6.82 -2.47 11.26
CA LEU A 643 7.17 -1.04 11.09
C LEU A 643 7.90 -0.80 9.76
N VAL A 644 8.81 -1.69 9.37
CA VAL A 644 9.53 -1.60 8.08
C VAL A 644 8.56 -1.74 6.91
N THR A 645 7.63 -2.70 6.99
CA THR A 645 6.60 -2.91 5.96
C THR A 645 5.66 -1.71 5.87
N ALA A 646 5.20 -1.20 7.01
CA ALA A 646 4.32 -0.04 7.06
C ALA A 646 5.01 1.23 6.53
N GLN A 647 6.28 1.45 6.86
CA GLN A 647 7.08 2.52 6.29
C GLN A 647 7.13 2.43 4.76
N ALA A 648 7.40 1.25 4.20
CA ALA A 648 7.44 1.07 2.76
C ALA A 648 6.10 1.40 2.07
N GLU A 649 4.97 1.03 2.68
CA GLU A 649 3.64 1.38 2.20
C GLU A 649 3.32 2.88 2.36
N ASN A 650 3.79 3.52 3.45
CA ASN A 650 3.64 4.96 3.64
C ASN A 650 4.43 5.74 2.58
N TYR A 651 5.68 5.35 2.30
CA TYR A 651 6.48 5.96 1.23
C TYR A 651 5.79 5.84 -0.14
N LYS A 652 5.29 4.63 -0.48
CA LYS A 652 4.53 4.40 -1.72
C LYS A 652 3.31 5.30 -1.83
N TYR A 653 2.54 5.42 -0.75
CA TYR A 653 1.36 6.27 -0.71
C TYR A 653 1.71 7.74 -0.99
N VAL A 654 2.76 8.28 -0.36
CA VAL A 654 3.20 9.66 -0.55
C VAL A 654 3.65 9.90 -2.00
N VAL A 655 4.44 8.98 -2.55
CA VAL A 655 4.91 9.04 -3.95
C VAL A 655 3.72 9.00 -4.93
N ASN A 656 2.76 8.10 -4.72
CA ASN A 656 1.56 8.00 -5.54
C ASN A 656 0.69 9.26 -5.47
N ALA A 657 0.58 9.91 -4.30
CA ALA A 657 -0.14 11.16 -4.17
C ALA A 657 0.47 12.28 -5.02
N CYS A 658 1.80 12.37 -5.10
CA CYS A 658 2.49 13.30 -6.01
C CYS A 658 2.29 12.91 -7.49
N LEU A 659 2.41 11.63 -7.83
CA LEU A 659 2.23 11.14 -9.20
C LEU A 659 0.81 11.39 -9.73
N ALA A 660 -0.19 11.37 -8.86
CA ALA A 660 -1.59 11.59 -9.20
C ALA A 660 -1.94 13.07 -9.48
N VAL A 661 -1.08 14.02 -9.12
CA VAL A 661 -1.31 15.45 -9.33
C VAL A 661 -0.36 15.98 -10.40
N SER A 662 -0.89 16.48 -11.51
CA SER A 662 -0.11 16.90 -12.69
C SER A 662 0.93 17.98 -12.37
N HIS A 663 0.58 18.92 -11.48
CA HIS A 663 1.44 20.01 -11.00
C HIS A 663 2.36 19.62 -9.84
N CYS A 664 2.33 18.39 -9.34
CA CYS A 664 3.40 17.96 -8.45
C CYS A 664 4.71 17.90 -9.27
N VAL A 665 5.77 18.59 -8.91
CA VAL A 665 6.99 18.69 -9.73
C VAL A 665 8.11 17.76 -9.26
N GLY A 666 8.04 17.25 -8.03
CA GLY A 666 9.03 16.28 -7.55
C GLY A 666 9.00 16.03 -6.06
N ILE A 667 9.91 15.15 -5.65
CA ILE A 667 10.03 14.61 -4.29
C ILE A 667 11.49 14.71 -3.86
N THR A 668 11.75 15.27 -2.68
CA THR A 668 13.07 15.29 -2.04
C THR A 668 12.99 14.56 -0.71
N VAL A 669 13.93 13.63 -0.45
CA VAL A 669 14.08 12.98 0.87
C VAL A 669 15.06 13.76 1.76
N TRP A 670 14.81 13.80 3.07
CA TRP A 670 15.61 14.64 4.00
C TRP A 670 16.83 13.90 4.57
N ASP A 671 17.90 13.95 3.78
CA ASP A 671 19.13 13.12 3.83
C ASP A 671 19.05 11.82 3.02
N THR A 672 20.22 11.26 2.71
CA THR A 672 20.41 10.07 1.89
C THR A 672 20.31 8.79 2.73
N SER A 673 20.92 8.74 3.92
CA SER A 673 20.98 7.52 4.73
C SER A 673 20.73 7.76 6.22
N ASP A 674 20.18 6.74 6.89
CA ASP A 674 19.68 6.81 8.27
C ASP A 674 20.74 7.29 9.29
N ASP A 675 22.03 7.08 9.05
CA ASP A 675 23.12 7.49 9.94
C ASP A 675 23.52 8.97 9.83
N TYR A 676 23.08 9.67 8.78
CA TYR A 676 23.26 11.12 8.62
C TYR A 676 21.96 11.91 8.81
N SER A 677 20.84 11.20 9.04
CA SER A 677 19.56 11.83 9.33
C SER A 677 19.64 12.66 10.61
N TRP A 678 18.86 13.74 10.64
CA TRP A 678 18.57 14.52 11.84
C TRP A 678 17.79 13.72 12.91
N ILE A 679 17.27 12.54 12.55
CA ILE A 679 16.60 11.57 13.41
C ILE A 679 17.59 10.44 13.72
N PRO A 680 17.83 10.04 14.99
CA PRO A 680 17.01 10.25 16.19
C PRO A 680 17.30 11.53 16.99
N SER A 681 18.22 12.39 16.55
CA SER A 681 18.69 13.51 17.39
C SER A 681 17.58 14.46 17.83
N VAL A 682 16.60 14.73 16.94
CA VAL A 682 15.45 15.58 17.26
C VAL A 682 14.29 14.80 17.88
N PHE A 683 14.13 13.53 17.52
CA PHE A 683 13.07 12.65 18.05
C PHE A 683 13.68 11.42 18.74
N PRO A 684 14.16 11.55 19.99
CA PRO A 684 14.75 10.44 20.71
C PRO A 684 13.77 9.26 20.85
N GLY A 685 14.24 8.06 20.52
CA GLY A 685 13.44 6.84 20.55
C GLY A 685 12.75 6.51 19.22
N GLU A 686 12.82 7.38 18.23
CA GLU A 686 12.35 7.15 16.86
C GLU A 686 13.52 7.19 15.87
N GLY A 687 13.43 6.48 14.76
CA GLY A 687 14.54 6.41 13.82
C GLY A 687 14.22 5.70 12.51
N ASN A 688 15.30 5.34 11.81
CA ASN A 688 15.29 4.61 10.54
C ASN A 688 14.33 5.24 9.52
N ALA A 689 14.36 6.56 9.35
CA ALA A 689 13.32 7.30 8.63
C ALA A 689 13.48 7.32 7.10
N LEU A 690 14.66 6.99 6.56
CA LEU A 690 15.06 7.23 5.17
C LEU A 690 15.03 5.97 4.30
N LEU A 691 15.44 6.11 3.04
CA LEU A 691 15.41 5.02 2.04
C LEU A 691 16.61 4.06 2.15
N PHE A 692 17.71 4.52 2.75
CA PHE A 692 18.92 3.73 2.94
C PHE A 692 19.24 3.60 4.44
N ASP A 693 19.64 2.41 4.86
CA ASP A 693 20.02 2.15 6.24
C ASP A 693 21.38 2.76 6.61
N SER A 694 21.82 2.60 7.86
CA SER A 694 23.11 3.10 8.34
C SER A 694 24.33 2.51 7.62
N ASN A 695 24.16 1.39 6.91
CA ASN A 695 25.17 0.74 6.08
C ASN A 695 25.01 1.07 4.60
N LYS A 696 24.18 2.08 4.27
CA LYS A 696 23.88 2.56 2.91
C LYS A 696 23.26 1.48 2.02
N GLN A 697 22.64 0.46 2.63
CA GLN A 697 21.88 -0.52 1.89
C GLN A 697 20.45 -0.02 1.67
N PRO A 698 19.87 -0.22 0.47
CA PRO A 698 18.49 0.16 0.19
C PRO A 698 17.51 -0.66 1.05
N LYS A 699 16.59 0.04 1.72
CA LYS A 699 15.54 -0.55 2.58
C LYS A 699 14.31 -0.93 1.74
N PRO A 700 13.34 -1.69 2.29
CA PRO A 700 12.07 -1.94 1.62
C PRO A 700 11.36 -0.67 1.14
N ALA A 701 11.49 0.45 1.87
CA ALA A 701 11.02 1.76 1.44
C ALA A 701 11.60 2.20 0.08
N TYR A 702 12.90 2.01 -0.16
CA TYR A 702 13.55 2.32 -1.44
C TYR A 702 12.87 1.61 -2.61
N TYR A 703 12.69 0.29 -2.48
CA TYR A 703 12.08 -0.52 -3.54
C TYR A 703 10.62 -0.15 -3.76
N SER A 704 9.89 0.15 -2.70
CA SER A 704 8.50 0.61 -2.77
C SER A 704 8.34 1.93 -3.54
N VAL A 705 9.25 2.88 -3.31
CA VAL A 705 9.33 4.13 -4.09
C VAL A 705 9.68 3.84 -5.55
N ALA A 706 10.69 3.00 -5.80
CA ALA A 706 11.11 2.64 -7.16
C ALA A 706 9.98 1.98 -7.96
N ASP A 707 9.26 1.05 -7.34
CA ASP A 707 8.15 0.32 -7.97
C ASP A 707 6.98 1.25 -8.27
N ALA A 708 6.64 2.18 -7.35
CA ALA A 708 5.62 3.19 -7.58
C ALA A 708 5.96 4.07 -8.80
N LEU A 709 7.20 4.58 -8.84
CA LEU A 709 7.68 5.40 -9.97
C LEU A 709 7.74 4.59 -11.27
N ALA A 710 8.10 3.31 -11.24
CA ALA A 710 8.17 2.47 -12.43
C ALA A 710 6.77 2.13 -12.98
N ALA A 711 5.82 1.81 -12.11
CA ALA A 711 4.45 1.42 -12.47
C ALA A 711 3.58 2.59 -12.96
N ALA A 712 3.93 3.83 -12.59
CA ALA A 712 3.15 5.01 -12.94
C ALA A 712 3.00 5.18 -14.47
N THR A 713 1.78 5.42 -14.93
CA THR A 713 1.48 5.63 -16.36
C THR A 713 1.60 7.09 -16.80
N VAL A 714 1.59 8.03 -15.84
CA VAL A 714 1.79 9.47 -16.09
C VAL A 714 3.13 9.70 -16.80
N GLN A 715 3.10 10.54 -17.84
CA GLN A 715 4.29 10.95 -18.59
C GLN A 715 4.39 12.46 -18.57
N GLY A 716 5.63 12.95 -18.57
CA GLY A 716 5.92 14.36 -18.64
C GLY A 716 7.42 14.61 -18.70
N ALA A 717 7.79 15.86 -18.92
CA ALA A 717 9.16 16.31 -18.78
C ALA A 717 9.19 17.35 -17.67
N TRP A 718 9.92 17.05 -16.60
CA TRP A 718 10.29 18.08 -15.65
C TRP A 718 11.51 18.83 -16.21
N SER A 719 11.40 20.16 -16.24
CA SER A 719 12.52 21.06 -16.49
C SER A 719 12.73 21.89 -15.23
N PRO A 720 13.94 21.90 -14.66
CA PRO A 720 14.32 22.86 -13.63
C PRO A 720 14.29 24.30 -14.16
#